data_AF-A0A672SJ05-F1
#
_entry.id   AF-A0A672SJ05-F1
#
_cell.length_a   1.000
_cell.length_b   1.000
_cell.length_c   1.000
_cell.angle_alpha   90.00
_cell.angle_beta   90.00
_cell.angle_gamma   90.00
#
_symmetry.space_group_name_H-M   'P 1'
#
loop_
_entity.id
_entity.type
_entity.pdbx_description
1 polymer ?
#
loop_
_entity_poly.entity_id
_entity_poly.type
_entity_poly.pdbx_seq_one_letter_code
_entity_poly.pdbx_strand_id
1 'polypeptide(L)'
;MSCHVHVKPGFSLCITADIVVAANLTSYLLVHQTAALPTKSFTFTTPACRNVTQGTNQIVMNCADIDIITASFVPEGGEEINATGFNYQNEDEKVTLCFPSILQKGSGSLKIDFVGELNDKMKGFYRSKYMTPSGENRYAAVTQFEATDARRAFPCWDEPAIKATFDITLIVPKDRIALSNMNVVDRKPYPEDHSLVEVKFATTPIMSTYLVAFVIGEYDFVESQSSDGVTVRVYTPVGKAEQGKFALEVATKTLPFYKDYFSVPYPLPKIDLIAIADFAAGAMENWGLVTYRETALLIDPKNSCASSRQWVALVVGHELAHQWFGNLVTMEWWTHLWLNEGFASWIEYLCVDHCFPEYDIWTQFVSADYTRALDLDALDNSHPIEVDVGHPSEVDEIFDAISYSKGASVIRMLHNYIGDEEFRKGMNAYLLKFQHKNASTEDLWECLEQASGKPIAAVMNSWTKQMGFPIIVVDQEQHGSDRVLKISQKKFCASGPRNDENCPNWMVPISICTSEDPSCTKMKVLLDQPETTVNVTNIAPDHWIKINPGTVGFYRIQYSSAMLESLLPGIRDLTLLPVDRLGLQNDLFSLLHKQADMQEEKNRIERVLGAIPAPDLIQRVLNFALSVRKYTHTLTVENRSDCGIF
;
A
#
# COMPACT_ATOMS: atom_id res chain seq x y z
N MET A 1 13.28 19.13 56.75
CA MET A 1 12.19 18.35 57.38
C MET A 1 10.90 18.71 56.67
N SER A 2 10.42 17.84 55.80
CA SER A 2 9.20 18.01 55.00
C SER A 2 8.24 16.88 55.36
N CYS A 3 6.97 17.21 55.60
CA CYS A 3 5.98 16.24 56.04
C CYS A 3 5.63 15.23 54.94
N HIS A 4 5.46 13.96 55.31
CA HIS A 4 4.72 13.03 54.47
C HIS A 4 3.25 13.46 54.37
N VAL A 5 2.71 13.41 53.16
CA VAL A 5 1.27 13.29 52.91
C VAL A 5 1.09 11.98 52.16
N HIS A 6 0.31 11.05 52.72
CA HIS A 6 0.01 9.79 52.06
C HIS A 6 -0.88 10.04 50.84
N VAL A 7 -0.39 9.68 49.65
CA VAL A 7 -1.26 9.37 48.51
C VAL A 7 -1.98 8.05 48.83
N LYS A 8 -3.30 8.02 48.67
CA LYS A 8 -4.08 6.78 48.76
C LYS A 8 -4.03 6.04 47.42
N PRO A 9 -4.02 4.70 47.40
CA PRO A 9 -4.19 3.96 46.16
C PRO A 9 -5.58 4.22 45.55
N GLY A 10 -5.64 4.35 44.23
CA GLY A 10 -6.89 4.36 43.45
C GLY A 10 -7.52 2.96 43.40
N PHE A 11 -8.77 2.88 42.94
CA PHE A 11 -9.50 1.61 42.92
C PHE A 11 -9.24 0.79 41.65
N SER A 12 -9.30 -0.53 41.80
CA SER A 12 -9.29 -1.49 40.70
C SER A 12 -10.72 -1.95 40.40
N LEU A 13 -11.03 -2.14 39.11
CA LEU A 13 -12.22 -2.85 38.67
C LEU A 13 -11.86 -3.75 37.47
N CYS A 14 -12.47 -4.93 37.41
CA CYS A 14 -12.02 -6.07 36.60
C CYS A 14 -13.11 -6.51 35.60
N ILE A 15 -12.71 -7.11 34.46
CA ILE A 15 -13.35 -8.28 33.80
C ILE A 15 -12.58 -8.68 32.50
N THR A 16 -11.88 -9.83 32.55
CA THR A 16 -11.49 -10.82 31.50
C THR A 16 -11.15 -10.47 30.02
N ALA A 17 -10.15 -11.22 29.48
CA ALA A 17 -9.85 -11.58 28.06
C ALA A 17 -8.88 -10.73 27.15
N ASP A 18 -7.93 -11.26 26.32
CA ASP A 18 -7.29 -12.59 26.11
C ASP A 18 -6.21 -12.81 24.95
N ILE A 19 -5.15 -13.61 25.28
CA ILE A 19 -4.06 -14.35 24.53
C ILE A 19 -2.79 -13.54 24.12
N VAL A 20 -1.52 -14.03 24.01
CA VAL A 20 -0.78 -15.35 23.88
C VAL A 20 0.13 -15.68 25.13
N VAL A 21 1.20 -16.50 25.24
CA VAL A 21 2.13 -17.31 24.37
C VAL A 21 1.65 -18.76 24.12
N ALA A 22 2.12 -19.35 23.01
CA ALA A 22 1.87 -20.74 22.60
C ALA A 22 0.38 -21.07 22.64
N ALA A 23 -0.44 -20.23 22.00
CA ALA A 23 -1.88 -20.20 22.16
C ALA A 23 -2.56 -19.62 20.91
N ASN A 24 -3.81 -20.00 20.65
CA ASN A 24 -4.61 -19.38 19.58
C ASN A 24 -5.26 -18.10 20.12
N LEU A 25 -4.97 -16.94 19.51
CA LEU A 25 -5.59 -15.65 19.86
C LEU A 25 -7.08 -15.58 19.52
N THR A 26 -7.83 -14.78 20.28
CA THR A 26 -9.27 -14.57 20.07
C THR A 26 -9.78 -13.18 20.40
N SER A 27 -9.24 -12.45 21.40
CA SER A 27 -9.84 -11.17 21.82
C SER A 27 -8.93 -10.37 22.76
N TYR A 28 -8.49 -9.15 22.46
CA TYR A 28 -7.93 -8.22 23.46
C TYR A 28 -9.04 -7.31 24.03
N LEU A 29 -8.95 -6.89 25.29
CA LEU A 29 -9.68 -5.72 25.82
C LEU A 29 -8.71 -4.58 26.11
N LEU A 30 -9.03 -3.37 25.65
CA LEU A 30 -8.21 -2.17 25.83
C LEU A 30 -8.99 -1.09 26.59
N VAL A 31 -8.60 -0.79 27.84
CA VAL A 31 -9.22 0.26 28.68
C VAL A 31 -8.26 1.44 28.84
N HIS A 32 -8.49 2.54 28.13
CA HIS A 32 -7.67 3.77 28.20
C HIS A 32 -8.14 4.72 29.29
N GLN A 33 -7.22 5.32 30.07
CA GLN A 33 -7.52 6.41 31.01
C GLN A 33 -6.68 7.68 30.74
N THR A 34 -7.33 8.83 30.46
CA THR A 34 -6.70 10.16 30.58
C THR A 34 -7.51 11.13 31.44
N ALA A 35 -6.89 11.59 32.54
CA ALA A 35 -7.36 12.72 33.33
C ALA A 35 -6.57 13.98 32.96
N ALA A 36 -7.16 14.81 32.08
CA ALA A 36 -6.66 16.10 31.59
C ALA A 36 -5.35 16.08 30.74
N LEU A 37 -5.30 16.95 29.73
CA LEU A 37 -4.10 17.25 28.94
C LEU A 37 -3.25 18.32 29.66
N PRO A 38 -2.41 17.91 30.63
CA PRO A 38 -1.01 18.36 30.57
C PRO A 38 0.01 17.25 30.86
N THR A 39 -0.41 16.07 31.29
CA THR A 39 0.47 14.90 31.53
C THR A 39 0.62 14.06 30.26
N LYS A 40 1.86 13.65 29.95
CA LYS A 40 2.18 12.87 28.74
C LYS A 40 1.83 11.37 28.85
N SER A 41 1.34 10.87 29.97
CA SER A 41 1.15 9.44 30.23
C SER A 41 -0.25 8.95 29.86
N PHE A 42 -0.33 7.75 29.28
CA PHE A 42 -1.55 6.94 29.22
C PHE A 42 -1.43 5.74 30.17
N THR A 43 -2.57 5.27 30.70
CA THR A 43 -2.66 4.00 31.43
C THR A 43 -3.60 3.07 30.67
N PHE A 44 -3.23 1.80 30.60
CA PHE A 44 -4.06 0.73 30.05
C PHE A 44 -4.08 -0.49 30.99
N THR A 45 -5.21 -1.19 31.00
CA THR A 45 -5.30 -2.59 31.43
C THR A 45 -5.63 -3.45 30.21
N THR A 46 -4.78 -4.42 29.88
CA THR A 46 -5.08 -5.45 28.85
C THR A 46 -5.13 -6.84 29.48
N PRO A 47 -6.18 -7.63 29.26
CA PRO A 47 -6.19 -9.05 29.60
C PRO A 47 -5.75 -9.93 28.42
N ALA A 48 -5.14 -11.11 28.70
CA ALA A 48 -4.36 -11.84 27.69
C ALA A 48 -3.96 -13.36 27.93
N CYS A 49 -4.82 -14.41 28.12
CA CYS A 49 -4.61 -15.81 27.55
C CYS A 49 -5.59 -16.98 27.87
N ARG A 50 -6.51 -17.27 26.93
CA ARG A 50 -7.37 -18.48 26.80
C ARG A 50 -6.70 -19.80 26.42
N ASN A 51 -5.40 -19.91 26.12
CA ASN A 51 -4.94 -21.17 25.48
C ASN A 51 -3.46 -21.54 25.60
N VAL A 52 -2.87 -21.56 26.80
CA VAL A 52 -1.52 -22.15 26.98
C VAL A 52 -1.51 -23.57 26.40
N THR A 53 -0.79 -23.84 25.29
CA THR A 53 -0.79 -25.16 24.64
C THR A 53 0.35 -26.07 25.09
N GLN A 54 1.42 -25.50 25.65
CA GLN A 54 2.54 -26.17 26.29
C GLN A 54 2.81 -25.49 27.65
N GLY A 55 2.99 -26.29 28.71
CA GLY A 55 3.18 -25.76 30.05
C GLY A 55 4.46 -24.93 30.17
N THR A 56 4.35 -23.70 30.68
CA THR A 56 5.44 -22.73 30.77
C THR A 56 5.36 -21.92 32.07
N ASN A 57 6.48 -21.45 32.60
CA ASN A 57 6.51 -20.43 33.68
C ASN A 57 6.88 -19.03 33.17
N GLN A 58 6.90 -18.83 31.85
CA GLN A 58 7.24 -17.57 31.19
C GLN A 58 6.30 -17.28 30.02
N ILE A 59 5.95 -16.01 29.84
CA ILE A 59 5.20 -15.46 28.69
C ILE A 59 6.07 -14.35 28.09
N VAL A 60 6.35 -14.42 26.79
CA VAL A 60 7.18 -13.46 26.04
C VAL A 60 6.34 -12.78 24.97
N MET A 61 6.35 -11.45 24.91
CA MET A 61 5.58 -10.63 23.95
C MET A 61 6.37 -9.40 23.50
N ASN A 62 5.91 -8.72 22.46
CA ASN A 62 6.48 -7.44 22.04
C ASN A 62 6.04 -6.32 22.99
N CYS A 63 6.96 -5.43 23.34
CA CYS A 63 6.76 -4.31 24.24
C CYS A 63 7.91 -3.30 24.06
N ALA A 64 7.59 -2.04 23.74
CA ALA A 64 8.58 -0.97 23.62
C ALA A 64 8.00 0.36 24.13
N ASP A 65 8.83 1.24 24.70
CA ASP A 65 8.40 2.53 25.27
C ASP A 65 7.25 2.44 26.33
N ILE A 66 7.11 1.29 27.02
CA ILE A 66 6.05 0.98 28.00
C ILE A 66 6.64 0.44 29.31
N ASP A 67 6.14 0.95 30.45
CA ASP A 67 6.40 0.46 31.81
C ASP A 67 5.23 -0.40 32.33
N ILE A 68 5.45 -1.71 32.47
CA ILE A 68 4.49 -2.62 33.13
C ILE A 68 4.53 -2.43 34.65
N ILE A 69 3.35 -2.18 35.24
CA ILE A 69 3.13 -1.96 36.67
C ILE A 69 2.71 -3.27 37.36
N THR A 70 1.77 -4.02 36.77
CA THR A 70 1.34 -5.34 37.27
C THR A 70 1.19 -6.32 36.10
N ALA A 71 1.35 -7.62 36.38
CA ALA A 71 0.78 -8.66 35.53
C ALA A 71 0.40 -9.90 36.34
N SER A 72 -0.66 -10.59 35.93
CA SER A 72 -1.19 -11.79 36.58
C SER A 72 -1.88 -12.72 35.58
N PHE A 73 -1.88 -14.03 35.79
CA PHE A 73 -2.58 -15.00 34.95
C PHE A 73 -3.62 -15.77 35.76
N VAL A 74 -4.87 -15.76 35.31
CA VAL A 74 -6.02 -16.42 35.94
C VAL A 74 -6.41 -17.63 35.08
N PRO A 75 -6.05 -18.88 35.43
CA PRO A 75 -6.51 -20.07 34.70
C PRO A 75 -8.05 -20.19 34.73
N GLU A 76 -8.65 -20.82 33.72
CA GLU A 76 -10.09 -21.04 33.68
C GLU A 76 -10.51 -21.99 34.81
N GLY A 77 -11.26 -21.46 35.77
CA GLY A 77 -11.60 -22.17 37.03
C GLY A 77 -10.47 -22.25 38.06
N GLY A 78 -9.35 -21.54 37.86
CA GLY A 78 -8.20 -21.47 38.77
C GLY A 78 -8.11 -20.16 39.56
N GLU A 79 -7.11 -20.08 40.43
CA GLU A 79 -6.78 -18.86 41.19
C GLU A 79 -5.80 -17.94 40.42
N GLU A 80 -5.77 -16.66 40.77
CA GLU A 80 -4.96 -15.64 40.10
C GLU A 80 -3.47 -15.73 40.46
N ILE A 81 -2.64 -16.06 39.46
CA ILE A 81 -1.20 -16.27 39.57
C ILE A 81 -0.47 -14.97 39.17
N ASN A 82 -0.07 -14.17 40.15
CA ASN A 82 0.73 -12.96 39.90
C ASN A 82 2.11 -13.29 39.33
N ALA A 83 2.60 -12.46 38.42
CA ALA A 83 3.96 -12.53 37.91
C ALA A 83 4.99 -12.18 39.02
N THR A 84 6.17 -12.80 38.96
CA THR A 84 7.29 -12.55 39.89
C THR A 84 8.25 -11.48 39.40
N GLY A 85 8.16 -11.06 38.14
CA GLY A 85 8.95 -9.97 37.57
C GLY A 85 8.84 -9.89 36.05
N PHE A 86 9.33 -8.78 35.50
CA PHE A 86 9.33 -8.47 34.07
C PHE A 86 10.79 -8.28 33.62
N ASN A 87 11.19 -8.97 32.56
CA ASN A 87 12.53 -8.89 31.98
C ASN A 87 12.44 -8.32 30.57
N TYR A 88 12.86 -7.06 30.40
CA TYR A 88 12.80 -6.35 29.13
C TYR A 88 14.03 -6.63 28.26
N GLN A 89 13.79 -6.82 26.97
CA GLN A 89 14.77 -7.11 25.93
C GLN A 89 14.66 -5.98 24.91
N ASN A 90 15.18 -4.80 25.26
CA ASN A 90 14.95 -3.56 24.52
C ASN A 90 15.50 -3.58 23.08
N GLU A 91 16.54 -4.36 22.81
CA GLU A 91 17.10 -4.55 21.46
C GLU A 91 16.18 -5.37 20.55
N ASP A 92 15.42 -6.31 21.13
CA ASP A 92 14.42 -7.16 20.48
C ASP A 92 13.00 -6.54 20.48
N GLU A 93 12.81 -5.42 21.18
CA GLU A 93 11.50 -4.86 21.56
C GLU A 93 10.54 -5.88 22.21
N LYS A 94 11.05 -6.69 23.15
CA LYS A 94 10.29 -7.75 23.84
C LYS A 94 10.31 -7.60 25.37
N VAL A 95 9.32 -8.20 26.03
CA VAL A 95 9.28 -8.38 27.48
C VAL A 95 8.91 -9.83 27.82
N THR A 96 9.63 -10.40 28.79
CA THR A 96 9.33 -11.70 29.39
C THR A 96 8.69 -11.50 30.77
N LEU A 97 7.45 -11.95 30.93
CA LEU A 97 6.75 -12.05 32.21
C LEU A 97 7.08 -13.40 32.86
N CYS A 98 7.66 -13.39 34.06
CA CYS A 98 7.98 -14.60 34.82
C CYS A 98 6.88 -14.95 35.83
N PHE A 99 6.60 -16.24 36.00
CA PHE A 99 5.58 -16.75 36.94
C PHE A 99 6.22 -17.67 38.01
N PRO A 100 5.62 -17.76 39.22
CA PRO A 100 6.16 -18.55 40.33
C PRO A 100 5.97 -20.07 40.14
N SER A 101 5.11 -20.47 39.20
CA SER A 101 4.75 -21.85 38.90
C SER A 101 4.55 -22.05 37.41
N ILE A 102 4.59 -23.30 36.95
CA ILE A 102 4.28 -23.65 35.56
C ILE A 102 2.77 -23.45 35.32
N LEU A 103 2.42 -22.47 34.49
CA LEU A 103 1.09 -22.31 33.90
C LEU A 103 0.79 -23.58 33.09
N GLN A 104 -0.28 -24.28 33.43
CA GLN A 104 -0.63 -25.56 32.83
C GLN A 104 -1.27 -25.38 31.44
N LYS A 105 -1.26 -26.45 30.64
CA LYS A 105 -1.97 -26.46 29.36
C LYS A 105 -3.47 -26.27 29.59
N GLY A 106 -4.06 -25.26 28.95
CA GLY A 106 -5.48 -24.94 29.06
C GLY A 106 -5.76 -23.44 28.97
N SER A 107 -6.99 -23.06 29.27
CA SER A 107 -7.44 -21.67 29.22
C SER A 107 -7.15 -20.88 30.48
N GLY A 108 -7.20 -19.55 30.34
CA GLY A 108 -7.14 -18.58 31.43
C GLY A 108 -7.36 -17.17 30.91
N SER A 109 -6.79 -16.19 31.60
CA SER A 109 -6.64 -14.80 31.19
C SER A 109 -5.42 -14.22 31.91
N LEU A 110 -4.37 -13.83 31.18
CA LEU A 110 -3.43 -12.83 31.67
C LEU A 110 -4.20 -11.53 31.98
N LYS A 111 -3.58 -10.62 32.74
CA LYS A 111 -3.89 -9.21 32.90
C LYS A 111 -2.55 -8.49 32.96
N ILE A 112 -2.48 -7.29 32.39
CA ILE A 112 -1.32 -6.41 32.44
C ILE A 112 -1.84 -5.00 32.72
N ASP A 113 -1.40 -4.38 33.82
CA ASP A 113 -1.57 -2.94 34.04
C ASP A 113 -0.26 -2.24 33.68
N PHE A 114 -0.29 -1.24 32.81
CA PHE A 114 0.92 -0.60 32.31
C PHE A 114 0.70 0.88 31.93
N VAL A 115 1.81 1.60 31.82
CA VAL A 115 1.88 3.03 31.50
C VAL A 115 2.81 3.24 30.30
N GLY A 116 2.49 4.19 29.42
CA GLY A 116 3.37 4.61 28.33
C GLY A 116 3.27 6.10 28.01
N GLU A 117 4.15 6.61 27.15
CA GLU A 117 4.22 8.03 26.78
C GLU A 117 3.47 8.34 25.47
N LEU A 118 2.55 9.31 25.50
CA LEU A 118 2.06 10.04 24.32
C LEU A 118 3.19 10.81 23.68
N ASN A 119 3.92 10.09 22.82
CA ASN A 119 5.18 10.50 22.24
C ASN A 119 5.01 11.51 21.09
N ASP A 120 6.14 12.07 20.63
CA ASP A 120 6.23 13.01 19.51
C ASP A 120 6.82 12.35 18.22
N LYS A 121 6.85 11.00 18.15
CA LYS A 121 7.52 10.20 17.09
C LYS A 121 6.62 9.91 15.87
N MET A 122 5.35 10.33 15.88
CA MET A 122 4.31 9.97 14.88
C MET A 122 4.06 8.45 14.72
N LYS A 123 4.38 7.65 15.74
CA LYS A 123 4.19 6.19 15.73
C LYS A 123 3.89 5.64 17.13
N GLY A 124 3.28 4.47 17.20
CA GLY A 124 2.64 3.98 18.41
C GLY A 124 1.41 4.83 18.74
N PHE A 125 1.13 4.99 20.04
CA PHE A 125 0.14 5.97 20.50
C PHE A 125 0.85 7.31 20.80
N TYR A 126 0.62 8.30 19.93
CA TYR A 126 1.36 9.56 19.89
C TYR A 126 0.40 10.76 19.97
N ARG A 127 0.96 11.96 20.15
CA ARG A 127 0.18 13.21 20.12
C ARG A 127 0.39 13.96 18.80
N SER A 128 -0.69 14.22 18.08
CA SER A 128 -0.68 15.03 16.85
C SER A 128 -1.04 16.48 17.19
N LYS A 129 -0.19 17.44 16.83
CA LYS A 129 -0.34 18.85 17.16
C LYS A 129 -1.10 19.57 16.04
N TYR A 130 -2.04 20.44 16.41
CA TYR A 130 -2.74 21.30 15.45
C TYR A 130 -2.94 22.71 16.01
N MET A 131 -3.26 23.66 15.13
CA MET A 131 -3.58 25.03 15.49
C MET A 131 -5.07 25.29 15.28
N THR A 132 -5.72 25.81 16.32
CA THR A 132 -7.13 26.21 16.29
C THR A 132 -7.37 27.44 15.40
N PRO A 133 -8.62 27.71 14.97
CA PRO A 133 -8.97 28.96 14.28
C PRO A 133 -8.62 30.25 15.06
N SER A 134 -8.45 30.16 16.38
CA SER A 134 -8.01 31.26 17.26
C SER A 134 -6.48 31.36 17.44
N GLY A 135 -5.68 30.52 16.78
CA GLY A 135 -4.21 30.54 16.86
C GLY A 135 -3.63 29.83 18.09
N GLU A 136 -4.45 29.21 18.93
CA GLU A 136 -3.99 28.37 20.05
C GLU A 136 -3.52 27.01 19.52
N ASN A 137 -2.37 26.53 20.00
CA ASN A 137 -1.87 25.18 19.73
C ASN A 137 -2.59 24.17 20.62
N ARG A 138 -3.16 23.12 20.04
CA ARG A 138 -3.79 22.00 20.75
C ARG A 138 -3.25 20.66 20.24
N TYR A 139 -3.65 19.58 20.90
CA TYR A 139 -3.22 18.22 20.60
C TYR A 139 -4.43 17.29 20.48
N ALA A 140 -4.34 16.35 19.55
CA ALA A 140 -5.12 15.12 19.52
C ALA A 140 -4.19 13.96 19.92
N ALA A 141 -4.75 12.87 20.44
CA ALA A 141 -4.04 11.61 20.64
C ALA A 141 -4.43 10.65 19.51
N VAL A 142 -3.44 10.00 18.88
CA VAL A 142 -3.56 9.28 17.60
C VAL A 142 -2.72 8.01 17.65
N THR A 143 -3.22 6.93 17.04
CA THR A 143 -2.50 5.67 16.81
C THR A 143 -1.94 5.61 15.38
N GLN A 144 -0.67 5.20 15.24
CA GLN A 144 -0.10 4.69 13.99
C GLN A 144 0.74 3.46 14.32
N PHE A 145 0.32 2.27 13.88
CA PHE A 145 0.87 1.00 14.37
C PHE A 145 1.58 0.14 13.31
N GLU A 146 1.40 0.41 12.01
CA GLU A 146 2.18 -0.29 10.98
C GLU A 146 3.60 0.29 10.87
N ALA A 147 4.66 -0.50 10.66
CA ALA A 147 4.67 -1.97 10.59
C ALA A 147 4.42 -2.64 11.95
N THR A 148 5.21 -2.28 12.97
CA THR A 148 5.18 -2.94 14.28
C THR A 148 5.37 -1.95 15.43
N ASP A 149 4.42 -1.02 15.56
CA ASP A 149 4.39 -0.03 16.64
C ASP A 149 3.15 -0.15 17.55
N ALA A 150 2.26 -1.14 17.35
CA ALA A 150 1.20 -1.43 18.33
C ALA A 150 1.80 -1.81 19.70
N ARG A 151 2.97 -2.49 19.70
CA ARG A 151 3.83 -2.74 20.88
C ARG A 151 4.25 -1.49 21.68
N ARG A 152 4.08 -0.28 21.14
CA ARG A 152 4.28 1.02 21.85
C ARG A 152 3.00 1.64 22.39
N ALA A 153 1.84 1.06 22.08
CA ALA A 153 0.57 1.42 22.69
C ALA A 153 0.14 0.39 23.74
N PHE A 154 0.39 -0.91 23.50
CA PHE A 154 0.11 -1.99 24.45
C PHE A 154 1.04 -3.19 24.24
N PRO A 155 1.45 -3.93 25.30
CA PRO A 155 2.18 -5.18 25.15
C PRO A 155 1.32 -6.23 24.44
N CYS A 156 1.83 -6.80 23.36
CA CYS A 156 1.08 -7.71 22.47
C CYS A 156 2.01 -8.59 21.63
N TRP A 157 1.44 -9.49 20.83
CA TRP A 157 2.16 -10.24 19.81
C TRP A 157 1.99 -9.53 18.49
N ASP A 158 2.98 -8.70 18.19
CA ASP A 158 2.89 -7.63 17.20
C ASP A 158 3.43 -8.07 15.85
N GLU A 159 2.71 -9.05 15.27
CA GLU A 159 3.04 -9.80 14.06
C GLU A 159 1.75 -10.02 13.23
N PRO A 160 1.77 -9.84 11.89
CA PRO A 160 0.53 -9.80 11.09
C PRO A 160 -0.25 -11.12 11.08
N ALA A 161 0.41 -12.27 11.21
CA ALA A 161 -0.19 -13.60 11.37
C ALA A 161 -1.03 -13.75 12.66
N ILE A 162 -0.76 -12.95 13.68
CA ILE A 162 -1.21 -13.19 15.05
C ILE A 162 -2.51 -12.40 15.32
N LYS A 163 -3.56 -12.76 14.57
CA LYS A 163 -4.86 -12.08 14.57
C LYS A 163 -5.73 -12.34 15.80
N ALA A 164 -6.54 -11.36 16.19
CA ALA A 164 -7.48 -11.40 17.32
C ALA A 164 -8.69 -10.48 17.09
N THR A 165 -9.76 -10.59 17.90
CA THR A 165 -10.71 -9.47 18.03
C THR A 165 -10.20 -8.44 19.05
N PHE A 166 -10.80 -7.26 19.07
CA PHE A 166 -10.48 -6.19 20.01
C PHE A 166 -11.77 -5.56 20.56
N ASP A 167 -11.94 -5.59 21.88
CA ASP A 167 -12.91 -4.79 22.63
C ASP A 167 -12.23 -3.50 23.09
N ILE A 168 -12.71 -2.33 22.68
CA ILE A 168 -12.05 -1.05 22.97
C ILE A 168 -12.96 -0.18 23.83
N THR A 169 -12.40 0.37 24.91
CA THR A 169 -13.08 1.27 25.84
C THR A 169 -12.16 2.45 26.17
N LEU A 170 -12.60 3.66 25.83
CA LEU A 170 -11.81 4.88 25.99
C LEU A 170 -12.44 5.80 27.05
N ILE A 171 -11.75 6.01 28.17
CA ILE A 171 -12.08 7.07 29.12
C ILE A 171 -11.39 8.35 28.62
N VAL A 172 -12.19 9.39 28.34
CA VAL A 172 -11.76 10.63 27.67
C VAL A 172 -12.48 11.86 28.26
N PRO A 173 -11.95 13.08 28.07
CA PRO A 173 -12.70 14.31 28.40
C PRO A 173 -14.03 14.38 27.66
N LYS A 174 -15.11 14.77 28.37
CA LYS A 174 -16.49 14.73 27.85
C LYS A 174 -16.76 15.61 26.63
N ASP A 175 -15.90 16.60 26.40
CA ASP A 175 -15.87 17.57 25.31
C ASP A 175 -14.89 17.19 24.18
N ARG A 176 -14.38 15.95 24.17
CA ARG A 176 -13.63 15.38 23.03
C ARG A 176 -14.46 14.35 22.28
N ILE A 177 -14.20 14.25 20.98
CA ILE A 177 -14.58 13.09 20.17
C ILE A 177 -13.58 11.98 20.47
N ALA A 178 -14.08 10.76 20.59
CA ALA A 178 -13.28 9.53 20.64
C ALA A 178 -13.77 8.60 19.53
N LEU A 179 -12.86 8.17 18.67
CA LEU A 179 -13.09 7.23 17.58
C LEU A 179 -12.28 5.96 17.82
N SER A 180 -12.75 4.84 17.29
CA SER A 180 -11.99 3.60 17.14
C SER A 180 -12.51 2.81 15.94
N ASN A 181 -11.95 1.63 15.65
CA ASN A 181 -12.30 0.76 14.53
C ASN A 181 -13.82 0.55 14.35
N MET A 182 -14.52 0.25 15.44
CA MET A 182 -15.96 -0.07 15.46
C MET A 182 -16.84 1.13 15.83
N ASN A 183 -18.17 0.95 15.76
CA ASN A 183 -19.12 1.93 16.28
C ASN A 183 -19.15 1.94 17.82
N VAL A 184 -19.54 3.08 18.39
CA VAL A 184 -19.87 3.20 19.83
C VAL A 184 -21.10 2.35 20.17
N VAL A 185 -21.11 1.74 21.35
CA VAL A 185 -22.24 0.97 21.91
C VAL A 185 -22.68 1.44 23.30
N ASP A 186 -21.81 2.11 24.06
CA ASP A 186 -22.15 2.81 25.32
C ASP A 186 -21.31 4.08 25.47
N ARG A 187 -21.88 5.13 26.06
CA ARG A 187 -21.19 6.37 26.43
C ARG A 187 -21.81 6.95 27.71
N LYS A 188 -21.10 6.82 28.83
CA LYS A 188 -21.56 7.23 30.16
C LYS A 188 -20.54 8.13 30.87
N PRO A 189 -20.94 8.98 31.83
CA PRO A 189 -19.99 9.69 32.70
C PRO A 189 -19.08 8.70 33.43
N TYR A 190 -17.79 9.00 33.53
CA TYR A 190 -16.88 8.13 34.28
C TYR A 190 -17.18 8.20 35.79
N PRO A 191 -17.18 7.08 36.54
CA PRO A 191 -17.60 7.08 37.94
C PRO A 191 -16.71 7.89 38.88
N GLU A 192 -15.40 7.95 38.63
CA GLU A 192 -14.44 8.65 39.51
C GLU A 192 -14.24 10.13 39.16
N ASP A 193 -14.50 10.53 37.91
CA ASP A 193 -14.41 11.94 37.47
C ASP A 193 -15.48 12.29 36.41
N HIS A 194 -16.42 13.15 36.78
CA HIS A 194 -17.48 13.67 35.90
C HIS A 194 -17.01 14.76 34.90
N SER A 195 -15.71 15.06 34.84
CA SER A 195 -15.08 15.72 33.69
C SER A 195 -14.93 14.76 32.50
N LEU A 196 -14.83 13.46 32.78
CA LEU A 196 -14.58 12.40 31.81
C LEU A 196 -15.86 11.60 31.48
N VAL A 197 -15.79 10.88 30.36
CA VAL A 197 -16.77 9.87 29.94
C VAL A 197 -16.04 8.58 29.58
N GLU A 198 -16.67 7.45 29.87
CA GLU A 198 -16.29 6.14 29.36
C GLU A 198 -17.05 5.90 28.05
N VAL A 199 -16.32 5.69 26.94
CA VAL A 199 -16.85 5.39 25.61
C VAL A 199 -16.50 3.95 25.27
N LYS A 200 -17.48 3.05 25.18
CA LYS A 200 -17.28 1.66 24.77
C LYS A 200 -17.66 1.48 23.30
N PHE A 201 -16.81 0.79 22.55
CA PHE A 201 -17.03 0.40 21.16
C PHE A 201 -17.49 -1.06 21.08
N ALA A 202 -18.08 -1.45 19.94
CA ALA A 202 -18.35 -2.86 19.66
C ALA A 202 -17.02 -3.64 19.45
N THR A 203 -17.06 -4.94 19.69
CA THR A 203 -15.94 -5.86 19.40
C THR A 203 -15.62 -5.87 17.91
N THR A 204 -14.34 -5.78 17.53
CA THR A 204 -13.93 -5.92 16.11
C THR A 204 -14.12 -7.35 15.60
N PRO A 205 -14.10 -7.56 14.27
CA PRO A 205 -13.76 -8.88 13.70
C PRO A 205 -12.33 -9.31 14.08
N ILE A 206 -11.97 -10.53 13.72
CA ILE A 206 -10.60 -11.04 13.84
C ILE A 206 -9.70 -10.30 12.83
N MET A 207 -8.68 -9.60 13.35
CA MET A 207 -7.76 -8.72 12.61
C MET A 207 -6.38 -8.67 13.27
N SER A 208 -5.38 -8.13 12.58
CA SER A 208 -3.98 -8.01 13.06
C SER A 208 -3.78 -6.80 13.98
N THR A 209 -2.72 -6.78 14.79
CA THR A 209 -2.43 -5.71 15.77
C THR A 209 -2.24 -4.32 15.13
N TYR A 210 -1.57 -4.25 13.98
CA TYR A 210 -1.29 -3.00 13.26
C TYR A 210 -2.55 -2.24 12.79
N LEU A 211 -3.69 -2.94 12.74
CA LEU A 211 -4.98 -2.39 12.30
C LEU A 211 -5.82 -1.80 13.44
N VAL A 212 -5.39 -1.97 14.70
CA VAL A 212 -6.06 -1.34 15.85
C VAL A 212 -5.87 0.17 15.76
N ALA A 213 -6.95 0.93 15.88
CA ALA A 213 -6.87 2.39 15.87
C ALA A 213 -7.81 3.05 16.88
N PHE A 214 -7.36 4.18 17.41
CA PHE A 214 -8.18 5.10 18.19
C PHE A 214 -7.65 6.53 18.10
N VAL A 215 -8.58 7.49 17.99
CA VAL A 215 -8.26 8.92 17.91
C VAL A 215 -9.12 9.69 18.91
N ILE A 216 -8.47 10.57 19.69
CA ILE A 216 -9.12 11.42 20.68
C ILE A 216 -8.76 12.89 20.40
N GLY A 217 -9.75 13.74 20.10
CA GLY A 217 -9.49 15.14 19.73
C GLY A 217 -10.73 16.01 19.52
N GLU A 218 -10.53 17.14 18.86
CA GLU A 218 -11.58 18.10 18.47
C GLU A 218 -11.65 18.13 16.93
N TYR A 219 -12.76 17.63 16.37
CA TYR A 219 -12.96 17.48 14.93
C TYR A 219 -14.41 17.83 14.56
N ASP A 220 -14.61 18.43 13.40
CA ASP A 220 -15.92 18.43 12.73
C ASP A 220 -15.98 17.22 11.78
N PHE A 221 -17.19 16.80 11.37
CA PHE A 221 -17.33 15.76 10.35
C PHE A 221 -18.46 16.04 9.37
N VAL A 222 -18.36 15.42 8.20
CA VAL A 222 -19.48 15.23 7.26
C VAL A 222 -19.81 13.73 7.20
N GLU A 223 -21.10 13.40 7.08
CA GLU A 223 -21.63 12.03 7.12
C GLU A 223 -22.52 11.77 5.90
N SER A 224 -22.48 10.55 5.39
CA SER A 224 -23.38 9.99 4.38
C SER A 224 -23.51 8.48 4.58
N GLN A 225 -24.25 7.81 3.70
CA GLN A 225 -24.41 6.36 3.69
C GLN A 225 -24.08 5.84 2.28
N SER A 226 -23.38 4.72 2.17
CA SER A 226 -23.22 4.03 0.88
C SER A 226 -24.54 3.41 0.42
N SER A 227 -24.67 3.06 -0.86
CA SER A 227 -25.86 2.37 -1.37
C SER A 227 -26.12 1.01 -0.70
N ASP A 228 -25.10 0.42 -0.08
CA ASP A 228 -25.16 -0.85 0.65
C ASP A 228 -25.45 -0.66 2.16
N GLY A 229 -25.70 0.57 2.61
CA GLY A 229 -26.11 0.88 3.98
C GLY A 229 -24.98 1.15 4.97
N VAL A 230 -23.71 1.10 4.54
CA VAL A 230 -22.55 1.42 5.41
C VAL A 230 -22.55 2.92 5.73
N THR A 231 -22.41 3.28 7.00
CA THR A 231 -22.27 4.70 7.38
C THR A 231 -20.86 5.19 7.06
N VAL A 232 -20.73 6.27 6.30
CA VAL A 232 -19.43 6.83 5.90
C VAL A 232 -19.28 8.23 6.51
N ARG A 233 -18.16 8.47 7.21
CA ARG A 233 -17.82 9.80 7.75
C ARG A 233 -16.46 10.27 7.27
N VAL A 234 -16.33 11.57 7.07
CA VAL A 234 -15.04 12.25 6.91
C VAL A 234 -14.88 13.25 8.05
N TYR A 235 -13.96 12.94 8.97
CA TYR A 235 -13.55 13.80 10.08
C TYR A 235 -12.45 14.76 9.65
N THR A 236 -12.59 16.00 10.09
CA THR A 236 -11.82 17.16 9.63
C THR A 236 -11.45 18.05 10.82
N PRO A 237 -10.33 18.79 10.79
CA PRO A 237 -10.04 19.82 11.79
C PRO A 237 -11.19 20.83 11.89
N VAL A 238 -11.51 21.30 13.10
CA VAL A 238 -12.65 22.20 13.36
C VAL A 238 -12.61 23.43 12.45
N GLY A 239 -13.72 23.67 11.74
CA GLY A 239 -13.90 24.69 10.71
C GLY A 239 -13.65 24.20 9.26
N LYS A 240 -13.16 22.97 9.05
CA LYS A 240 -12.83 22.44 7.70
C LYS A 240 -13.85 21.45 7.11
N ALA A 241 -15.00 21.22 7.74
CA ALA A 241 -15.99 20.20 7.33
C ALA A 241 -16.34 20.20 5.83
N GLU A 242 -16.48 21.38 5.21
CA GLU A 242 -16.73 21.52 3.76
C GLU A 242 -15.66 20.86 2.88
N GLN A 243 -14.40 20.78 3.34
CA GLN A 243 -13.28 20.21 2.60
C GLN A 243 -13.29 18.68 2.56
N GLY A 244 -13.97 18.03 3.52
CA GLY A 244 -14.13 16.57 3.56
C GLY A 244 -15.19 16.04 2.59
N LYS A 245 -16.03 16.91 1.99
CA LYS A 245 -17.15 16.50 1.14
C LYS A 245 -16.75 15.71 -0.11
N PHE A 246 -15.58 16.02 -0.70
CA PHE A 246 -15.13 15.29 -1.89
C PHE A 246 -14.68 13.86 -1.54
N ALA A 247 -13.91 13.68 -0.47
CA ALA A 247 -13.55 12.34 0.02
C ALA A 247 -14.79 11.52 0.43
N LEU A 248 -15.83 12.18 0.98
CA LEU A 248 -17.10 11.54 1.30
C LEU A 248 -17.84 11.06 0.04
N GLU A 249 -17.80 11.83 -1.06
CA GLU A 249 -18.33 11.42 -2.36
C GLU A 249 -17.56 10.22 -2.92
N VAL A 250 -16.21 10.25 -2.90
CA VAL A 250 -15.38 9.13 -3.37
C VAL A 250 -15.71 7.87 -2.55
N ALA A 251 -15.59 7.93 -1.23
CA ALA A 251 -15.76 6.77 -0.35
C ALA A 251 -17.15 6.11 -0.46
N THR A 252 -18.21 6.90 -0.69
CA THR A 252 -19.57 6.36 -0.89
C THR A 252 -19.80 5.70 -2.26
N LYS A 253 -18.98 6.02 -3.29
CA LYS A 253 -18.93 5.28 -4.57
C LYS A 253 -18.01 4.06 -4.51
N THR A 254 -16.87 4.18 -3.83
CA THR A 254 -15.82 3.15 -3.76
C THR A 254 -16.26 1.88 -3.02
N LEU A 255 -16.95 2.00 -1.88
CA LEU A 255 -17.40 0.81 -1.13
C LEU A 255 -18.34 -0.11 -1.95
N PRO A 256 -19.38 0.40 -2.65
CA PRO A 256 -20.17 -0.42 -3.57
C PRO A 256 -19.36 -1.01 -4.72
N PHE A 257 -18.45 -0.24 -5.32
CA PHE A 257 -17.61 -0.70 -6.41
C PHE A 257 -16.79 -1.94 -6.00
N TYR A 258 -16.09 -1.92 -4.87
CA TYR A 258 -15.32 -3.09 -4.41
C TYR A 258 -16.21 -4.27 -4.02
N LYS A 259 -17.37 -4.03 -3.39
CA LYS A 259 -18.38 -5.09 -3.14
C LYS A 259 -18.79 -5.78 -4.44
N ASP A 260 -19.17 -5.03 -5.47
CA ASP A 260 -19.66 -5.58 -6.75
C ASP A 260 -18.52 -6.15 -7.62
N TYR A 261 -17.31 -5.60 -7.53
CA TYR A 261 -16.14 -6.12 -8.23
C TYR A 261 -15.70 -7.48 -7.68
N PHE A 262 -15.55 -7.60 -6.35
CA PHE A 262 -15.09 -8.82 -5.68
C PHE A 262 -16.18 -9.78 -5.26
N SER A 263 -17.46 -9.39 -5.30
CA SER A 263 -18.60 -10.15 -4.76
C SER A 263 -18.43 -10.54 -3.28
N VAL A 264 -17.81 -9.66 -2.49
CA VAL A 264 -17.61 -9.80 -1.03
C VAL A 264 -17.95 -8.46 -0.36
N PRO A 265 -18.90 -8.39 0.58
CA PRO A 265 -19.31 -7.12 1.20
C PRO A 265 -18.31 -6.61 2.26
N TYR A 266 -18.28 -5.30 2.42
CA TYR A 266 -17.61 -4.66 3.54
C TYR A 266 -18.29 -5.06 4.87
N PRO A 267 -17.57 -5.61 5.87
CA PRO A 267 -18.21 -6.28 7.00
C PRO A 267 -18.57 -5.38 8.19
N LEU A 268 -18.12 -4.12 8.23
CA LEU A 268 -18.38 -3.22 9.37
C LEU A 268 -19.58 -2.30 9.11
N PRO A 269 -20.35 -1.90 10.15
CA PRO A 269 -21.53 -1.03 9.99
C PRO A 269 -21.18 0.42 9.62
N LYS A 270 -19.91 0.81 9.78
CA LYS A 270 -19.40 2.15 9.48
C LYS A 270 -17.96 2.09 8.98
N ILE A 271 -17.56 3.11 8.23
CA ILE A 271 -16.16 3.50 8.06
C ILE A 271 -16.02 5.01 8.33
N ASP A 272 -15.09 5.36 9.20
CA ASP A 272 -14.71 6.74 9.46
C ASP A 272 -13.36 6.99 8.79
N LEU A 273 -13.23 8.08 8.03
CA LEU A 273 -11.99 8.56 7.42
C LEU A 273 -11.58 9.83 8.18
N ILE A 274 -10.34 9.96 8.66
CA ILE A 274 -9.95 11.11 9.49
C ILE A 274 -8.67 11.82 9.01
N ALA A 275 -8.77 13.12 8.80
CA ALA A 275 -7.64 13.99 8.48
C ALA A 275 -6.85 14.38 9.75
N ILE A 276 -5.57 14.10 9.74
CA ILE A 276 -4.61 14.28 10.84
C ILE A 276 -3.52 15.26 10.40
N ALA A 277 -3.09 16.13 11.32
CA ALA A 277 -2.15 17.23 11.05
C ALA A 277 -0.70 16.74 11.01
N ASP A 278 -0.18 16.27 12.15
CA ASP A 278 1.08 15.52 12.19
C ASP A 278 0.79 14.05 11.91
N PHE A 279 1.14 13.59 10.71
CA PHE A 279 1.05 12.21 10.25
C PHE A 279 2.28 11.87 9.39
N ALA A 280 2.83 10.67 9.54
CA ALA A 280 4.10 10.30 8.89
C ALA A 280 3.92 9.84 7.44
N ALA A 281 2.96 8.96 7.17
CA ALA A 281 2.68 8.40 5.85
C ALA A 281 1.80 9.32 4.98
N GLY A 282 1.17 8.75 3.94
CA GLY A 282 0.09 9.38 3.19
C GLY A 282 -1.26 9.19 3.90
N ALA A 283 -1.59 7.92 4.13
CA ALA A 283 -2.73 7.42 4.90
C ALA A 283 -2.37 6.06 5.55
N MET A 284 -3.35 5.34 6.12
CA MET A 284 -3.21 4.05 6.81
C MET A 284 -4.61 3.42 6.98
N GLU A 285 -4.78 2.14 6.64
CA GLU A 285 -6.09 1.54 6.34
C GLU A 285 -6.95 1.14 7.56
N ASN A 286 -6.56 1.54 8.77
CA ASN A 286 -6.95 0.89 10.04
C ASN A 286 -8.46 0.55 10.07
N TRP A 287 -8.80 -0.73 10.26
CA TRP A 287 -10.11 -1.26 9.81
C TRP A 287 -11.30 -0.48 10.39
N GLY A 288 -11.99 0.30 9.54
CA GLY A 288 -13.14 1.12 9.93
C GLY A 288 -12.82 2.51 10.53
N LEU A 289 -11.56 2.85 10.79
CA LEU A 289 -11.08 4.18 11.18
C LEU A 289 -9.79 4.51 10.40
N VAL A 290 -9.94 4.75 9.11
CA VAL A 290 -8.81 5.02 8.20
C VAL A 290 -8.24 6.41 8.50
N THR A 291 -6.93 6.50 8.71
CA THR A 291 -6.26 7.78 9.03
C THR A 291 -5.53 8.34 7.81
N TYR A 292 -5.52 9.67 7.66
CA TYR A 292 -4.96 10.37 6.50
C TYR A 292 -4.17 11.60 6.94
N ARG A 293 -3.10 11.94 6.22
CA ARG A 293 -2.56 13.30 6.21
C ARG A 293 -3.62 14.25 5.62
N GLU A 294 -3.77 15.47 6.16
CA GLU A 294 -4.76 16.45 5.65
C GLU A 294 -4.80 16.57 4.10
N THR A 295 -3.63 16.61 3.45
CA THR A 295 -3.49 16.77 1.98
C THR A 295 -3.91 15.54 1.17
N ALA A 296 -4.15 14.40 1.80
CA ALA A 296 -4.63 13.17 1.17
C ALA A 296 -6.16 12.97 1.32
N LEU A 297 -6.85 13.83 2.08
CA LEU A 297 -8.29 13.71 2.34
C LEU A 297 -9.10 15.01 2.10
N LEU A 298 -8.48 16.18 2.25
CA LEU A 298 -9.17 17.48 2.24
C LEU A 298 -9.00 18.23 0.92
N ILE A 299 -10.11 18.66 0.33
CA ILE A 299 -10.15 19.47 -0.90
C ILE A 299 -10.80 20.83 -0.60
N ASP A 300 -10.04 21.91 -0.75
CA ASP A 300 -10.60 23.27 -0.74
C ASP A 300 -11.27 23.56 -2.09
N PRO A 301 -12.60 23.78 -2.15
CA PRO A 301 -13.31 24.01 -3.42
C PRO A 301 -12.86 25.26 -4.19
N LYS A 302 -12.12 26.18 -3.56
CA LYS A 302 -11.61 27.42 -4.16
C LYS A 302 -10.13 27.35 -4.55
N ASN A 303 -9.34 26.53 -3.84
CA ASN A 303 -7.88 26.57 -3.89
C ASN A 303 -7.22 25.26 -4.37
N SER A 304 -7.85 24.10 -4.17
CA SER A 304 -7.29 22.80 -4.61
C SER A 304 -7.44 22.61 -6.13
N CYS A 305 -6.35 22.24 -6.80
CA CYS A 305 -6.32 21.99 -8.23
C CYS A 305 -6.89 20.61 -8.62
N ALA A 306 -7.02 20.35 -9.92
CA ALA A 306 -7.54 19.08 -10.45
C ALA A 306 -6.68 17.87 -10.02
N SER A 307 -5.36 17.97 -10.05
CA SER A 307 -4.47 16.88 -9.62
C SER A 307 -4.56 16.60 -8.12
N SER A 308 -4.83 17.59 -7.27
CA SER A 308 -5.16 17.32 -5.86
C SER A 308 -6.44 16.51 -5.70
N ARG A 309 -7.48 16.76 -6.52
CA ARG A 309 -8.72 15.97 -6.49
C ARG A 309 -8.49 14.54 -6.99
N GLN A 310 -7.72 14.38 -8.07
CA GLN A 310 -7.33 13.07 -8.59
C GLN A 310 -6.52 12.28 -7.56
N TRP A 311 -5.57 12.93 -6.87
CA TRP A 311 -4.80 12.33 -5.77
C TRP A 311 -5.68 11.90 -4.59
N VAL A 312 -6.60 12.75 -4.12
CA VAL A 312 -7.53 12.38 -3.03
C VAL A 312 -8.48 11.26 -3.47
N ALA A 313 -8.88 11.20 -4.75
CA ALA A 313 -9.70 10.11 -5.27
C ALA A 313 -8.96 8.77 -5.34
N LEU A 314 -7.67 8.80 -5.73
CA LEU A 314 -6.77 7.64 -5.72
C LEU A 314 -6.55 7.12 -4.30
N VAL A 315 -6.01 7.95 -3.39
CA VAL A 315 -5.69 7.50 -2.02
C VAL A 315 -6.93 7.03 -1.26
N VAL A 316 -8.08 7.70 -1.37
CA VAL A 316 -9.34 7.18 -0.78
C VAL A 316 -9.78 5.86 -1.44
N GLY A 317 -9.43 5.63 -2.71
CA GLY A 317 -9.54 4.33 -3.37
C GLY A 317 -8.63 3.26 -2.78
N HIS A 318 -7.34 3.57 -2.57
CA HIS A 318 -6.29 2.69 -2.03
C HIS A 318 -6.65 2.21 -0.61
N GLU A 319 -6.90 3.13 0.32
CA GLU A 319 -7.27 2.81 1.71
C GLU A 319 -8.56 1.97 1.83
N LEU A 320 -9.49 2.18 0.89
CA LEU A 320 -10.73 1.42 0.85
C LEU A 320 -10.57 0.06 0.19
N ALA A 321 -9.54 -0.16 -0.65
CA ALA A 321 -9.20 -1.47 -1.20
C ALA A 321 -8.57 -2.36 -0.12
N HIS A 322 -7.74 -1.78 0.76
CA HIS A 322 -7.15 -2.49 1.90
C HIS A 322 -8.16 -3.09 2.88
N GLN A 323 -9.40 -2.59 2.89
CA GLN A 323 -10.50 -3.20 3.64
C GLN A 323 -10.79 -4.65 3.21
N TRP A 324 -10.34 -5.04 2.01
CA TRP A 324 -10.23 -6.42 1.53
C TRP A 324 -8.78 -6.94 1.55
N PHE A 325 -7.78 -6.16 1.11
CA PHE A 325 -6.36 -6.54 0.98
C PHE A 325 -5.46 -5.91 2.06
N GLY A 326 -5.39 -6.53 3.22
CA GLY A 326 -4.72 -6.04 4.42
C GLY A 326 -5.57 -6.31 5.65
N ASN A 327 -6.85 -5.96 5.57
CA ASN A 327 -7.81 -6.12 6.66
C ASN A 327 -8.49 -7.50 6.66
N LEU A 328 -9.32 -7.77 5.64
CA LEU A 328 -10.09 -9.01 5.55
C LEU A 328 -9.19 -10.23 5.31
N VAL A 329 -8.26 -10.11 4.36
CA VAL A 329 -7.15 -11.05 4.14
C VAL A 329 -5.85 -10.29 4.27
N THR A 330 -4.92 -10.80 5.07
CA THR A 330 -3.61 -10.16 5.34
C THR A 330 -2.50 -11.08 4.86
N MET A 331 -1.33 -10.56 4.52
CA MET A 331 -0.12 -11.37 4.37
C MET A 331 0.19 -12.19 5.65
N GLU A 332 0.74 -13.40 5.51
CA GLU A 332 1.25 -14.18 6.66
C GLU A 332 2.46 -13.49 7.30
N TRP A 333 3.37 -12.97 6.49
CA TRP A 333 4.53 -12.19 6.92
C TRP A 333 4.83 -11.05 5.94
N TRP A 334 5.61 -10.07 6.39
CA TRP A 334 5.98 -8.87 5.62
C TRP A 334 6.66 -9.17 4.28
N THR A 335 7.25 -10.36 4.12
CA THR A 335 7.74 -10.88 2.83
C THR A 335 6.70 -10.89 1.71
N HIS A 336 5.40 -10.95 2.05
CA HIS A 336 4.31 -10.85 1.09
C HIS A 336 3.50 -9.53 1.21
N LEU A 337 4.09 -8.45 1.76
CA LEU A 337 3.46 -7.11 1.88
C LEU A 337 2.80 -6.61 0.58
N TRP A 338 3.40 -6.93 -0.56
CA TRP A 338 2.87 -6.60 -1.89
C TRP A 338 1.45 -7.14 -2.17
N LEU A 339 0.99 -8.17 -1.44
CA LEU A 339 -0.39 -8.68 -1.50
C LEU A 339 -1.42 -7.68 -0.97
N ASN A 340 -1.02 -6.81 -0.05
CA ASN A 340 -1.82 -5.65 0.35
C ASN A 340 -1.61 -4.53 -0.69
N GLU A 341 -0.38 -4.04 -0.77
CA GLU A 341 -0.07 -2.74 -1.37
C GLU A 341 -0.15 -2.72 -2.90
N GLY A 342 0.40 -3.74 -3.56
CA GLY A 342 0.31 -3.85 -5.01
C GLY A 342 -1.14 -4.02 -5.48
N PHE A 343 -1.99 -4.68 -4.68
CA PHE A 343 -3.42 -4.84 -4.99
C PHE A 343 -4.20 -3.54 -4.79
N ALA A 344 -3.97 -2.83 -3.69
CA ALA A 344 -4.57 -1.52 -3.43
C ALA A 344 -4.16 -0.49 -4.51
N SER A 345 -2.86 -0.35 -4.80
CA SER A 345 -2.33 0.56 -5.83
C SER A 345 -2.65 0.13 -7.28
N TRP A 346 -3.11 -1.09 -7.51
CA TRP A 346 -3.68 -1.46 -8.81
C TRP A 346 -5.17 -1.09 -8.91
N ILE A 347 -5.97 -1.44 -7.91
CA ILE A 347 -7.42 -1.30 -8.02
C ILE A 347 -7.95 0.09 -7.66
N GLU A 348 -7.16 0.95 -7.00
CA GLU A 348 -7.49 2.37 -6.87
C GLU A 348 -7.72 3.00 -8.27
N TYR A 349 -6.88 2.67 -9.25
CA TYR A 349 -7.00 3.17 -10.62
C TYR A 349 -8.26 2.64 -11.30
N LEU A 350 -8.57 1.35 -11.14
CA LEU A 350 -9.80 0.75 -11.69
C LEU A 350 -11.07 1.33 -11.05
N CYS A 351 -11.03 1.63 -9.75
CA CYS A 351 -12.11 2.29 -9.02
C CYS A 351 -12.30 3.74 -9.47
N VAL A 352 -11.21 4.52 -9.60
CA VAL A 352 -11.26 5.91 -10.04
C VAL A 352 -11.70 6.03 -11.49
N ASP A 353 -11.22 5.15 -12.37
CA ASP A 353 -11.65 5.07 -13.78
C ASP A 353 -13.16 4.77 -13.90
N HIS A 354 -13.70 3.91 -13.02
CA HIS A 354 -15.14 3.63 -12.95
C HIS A 354 -15.96 4.81 -12.38
N CYS A 355 -15.47 5.45 -11.32
CA CYS A 355 -16.22 6.46 -10.56
C CYS A 355 -16.10 7.90 -11.12
N PHE A 356 -15.04 8.17 -11.88
CA PHE A 356 -14.64 9.46 -12.44
C PHE A 356 -13.91 9.27 -13.80
N PRO A 357 -14.55 8.64 -14.81
CA PRO A 357 -13.92 8.32 -16.10
C PRO A 357 -13.41 9.55 -16.87
N GLU A 358 -13.85 10.76 -16.53
CA GLU A 358 -13.34 12.02 -17.07
C GLU A 358 -11.88 12.34 -16.66
N TYR A 359 -11.25 11.54 -15.79
CA TYR A 359 -9.88 11.75 -15.32
C TYR A 359 -8.78 11.10 -16.18
N ASP A 360 -9.11 10.19 -17.12
CA ASP A 360 -8.14 9.41 -17.93
C ASP A 360 -6.99 8.84 -17.07
N ILE A 361 -7.37 8.18 -15.97
CA ILE A 361 -6.44 7.83 -14.89
C ILE A 361 -5.42 6.77 -15.32
N TRP A 362 -5.73 5.96 -16.34
CA TRP A 362 -4.79 5.00 -16.94
C TRP A 362 -3.67 5.64 -17.75
N THR A 363 -3.88 6.80 -18.38
CA THR A 363 -2.77 7.59 -18.94
C THR A 363 -1.85 8.10 -17.83
N GLN A 364 -2.42 8.46 -16.67
CA GLN A 364 -1.64 8.90 -15.51
C GLN A 364 -0.84 7.74 -14.90
N PHE A 365 -1.41 6.54 -14.74
CA PHE A 365 -0.73 5.31 -14.28
C PHE A 365 0.58 5.05 -15.04
N VAL A 366 0.56 5.17 -16.37
CA VAL A 366 1.75 4.93 -17.22
C VAL A 366 2.87 5.95 -16.91
N SER A 367 2.50 7.19 -16.56
CA SER A 367 3.46 8.25 -16.20
C SER A 367 3.94 8.22 -14.74
N ALA A 368 3.08 7.83 -13.79
CA ALA A 368 3.31 7.98 -12.36
C ALA A 368 3.89 6.73 -11.70
N ASP A 369 3.35 5.55 -12.02
CA ASP A 369 3.70 4.28 -11.35
C ASP A 369 4.48 3.34 -12.27
N TYR A 370 3.98 3.08 -13.46
CA TYR A 370 4.67 2.22 -14.43
C TYR A 370 6.09 2.72 -14.74
N THR A 371 6.24 4.03 -15.00
CA THR A 371 7.56 4.64 -15.23
C THR A 371 8.43 4.64 -13.97
N ARG A 372 7.84 4.94 -12.79
CA ARG A 372 8.56 4.94 -11.50
C ARG A 372 9.13 3.56 -11.16
N ALA A 373 8.34 2.52 -11.36
CA ALA A 373 8.75 1.13 -11.21
C ALA A 373 9.85 0.73 -12.20
N LEU A 374 9.69 1.04 -13.51
CA LEU A 374 10.70 0.70 -14.52
C LEU A 374 12.02 1.43 -14.34
N ASP A 375 12.02 2.66 -13.82
CA ASP A 375 13.25 3.44 -13.65
C ASP A 375 13.97 3.10 -12.33
N LEU A 376 13.27 2.64 -11.28
CA LEU A 376 13.90 2.07 -10.07
C LEU A 376 14.40 0.63 -10.30
N ASP A 377 13.58 -0.25 -10.85
CA ASP A 377 13.91 -1.67 -11.01
C ASP A 377 14.93 -1.95 -12.14
N ALA A 378 15.32 -0.91 -12.88
CA ALA A 378 16.45 -0.93 -13.80
C ALA A 378 17.82 -0.78 -13.10
N LEU A 379 17.85 -0.42 -11.81
CA LEU A 379 19.09 -0.26 -11.05
C LEU A 379 19.68 -1.61 -10.63
N ASP A 380 21.02 -1.68 -10.52
CA ASP A 380 21.74 -2.87 -10.05
C ASP A 380 21.49 -3.19 -8.55
N ASN A 381 20.92 -2.24 -7.80
CA ASN A 381 20.60 -2.33 -6.37
C ASN A 381 19.09 -2.30 -6.08
N SER A 382 18.26 -2.72 -7.04
CA SER A 382 16.83 -3.02 -6.81
C SER A 382 16.66 -4.27 -5.92
N HIS A 383 15.43 -4.75 -5.74
CA HIS A 383 15.10 -6.04 -5.14
C HIS A 383 13.96 -6.75 -5.90
N PRO A 384 13.69 -8.04 -5.64
CA PRO A 384 12.44 -8.67 -6.06
C PRO A 384 11.23 -8.05 -5.34
N ILE A 385 10.01 -8.36 -5.78
CA ILE A 385 8.78 -7.93 -5.09
C ILE A 385 8.62 -8.67 -3.76
N GLU A 386 9.04 -9.95 -3.72
CA GLU A 386 9.08 -10.73 -2.49
C GLU A 386 10.49 -10.70 -1.88
N VAL A 387 10.59 -10.19 -0.66
CA VAL A 387 11.86 -9.98 0.06
C VAL A 387 11.82 -10.74 1.38
N ASP A 388 12.82 -11.54 1.68
CA ASP A 388 12.93 -12.25 2.96
C ASP A 388 13.20 -11.25 4.10
N VAL A 389 12.17 -10.92 4.89
CA VAL A 389 12.26 -10.00 6.04
C VAL A 389 12.63 -10.80 7.28
N GLY A 390 13.83 -10.59 7.82
CA GLY A 390 14.34 -11.29 9.00
C GLY A 390 14.00 -10.58 10.32
N HIS A 391 14.07 -9.25 10.34
CA HIS A 391 13.78 -8.43 11.52
C HIS A 391 12.74 -7.34 11.21
N PRO A 392 11.77 -7.04 12.09
CA PRO A 392 10.72 -6.06 11.81
C PRO A 392 11.18 -4.63 11.47
N SER A 393 12.41 -4.24 11.82
CA SER A 393 12.98 -2.95 11.41
C SER A 393 13.34 -2.87 9.92
N GLU A 394 13.40 -4.00 9.22
CA GLU A 394 13.69 -4.10 7.78
C GLU A 394 12.43 -3.86 6.93
N VAL A 395 11.24 -3.89 7.53
CA VAL A 395 9.96 -3.70 6.81
C VAL A 395 9.86 -2.28 6.24
N ASP A 396 10.32 -1.27 6.98
CA ASP A 396 10.37 0.13 6.52
C ASP A 396 11.20 0.31 5.23
N GLU A 397 12.11 -0.64 4.90
CA GLU A 397 12.93 -0.59 3.67
C GLU A 397 12.19 -1.12 2.42
N ILE A 398 11.10 -1.90 2.59
CA ILE A 398 10.31 -2.46 1.49
C ILE A 398 9.00 -1.72 1.23
N PHE A 399 8.67 -0.66 1.98
CA PHE A 399 7.55 0.25 1.68
C PHE A 399 7.93 1.24 0.55
N ASP A 400 8.16 0.72 -0.67
CA ASP A 400 8.89 1.42 -1.75
C ASP A 400 8.15 1.40 -3.13
N ALA A 401 8.80 1.81 -4.22
CA ALA A 401 8.19 1.71 -5.55
C ALA A 401 8.15 0.28 -6.15
N ILE A 402 8.91 -0.68 -5.62
CA ILE A 402 8.81 -2.09 -5.99
C ILE A 402 7.52 -2.70 -5.40
N SER A 403 7.29 -2.57 -4.10
CA SER A 403 6.08 -3.12 -3.46
C SER A 403 4.77 -2.54 -4.01
N TYR A 404 4.73 -1.20 -4.17
CA TYR A 404 3.55 -0.49 -4.67
C TYR A 404 3.48 -0.52 -6.21
N SER A 405 4.38 0.20 -6.90
CA SER A 405 4.24 0.46 -8.35
C SER A 405 4.59 -0.73 -9.24
N LYS A 406 5.66 -1.49 -8.92
CA LYS A 406 5.96 -2.73 -9.66
C LYS A 406 4.90 -3.79 -9.35
N GLY A 407 4.52 -3.96 -8.07
CA GLY A 407 3.36 -4.78 -7.67
C GLY A 407 2.12 -4.48 -8.50
N ALA A 408 1.65 -3.23 -8.50
CA ALA A 408 0.46 -2.81 -9.24
C ALA A 408 0.59 -3.00 -10.77
N SER A 409 1.77 -2.71 -11.34
CA SER A 409 2.03 -2.92 -12.78
C SER A 409 2.04 -4.40 -13.17
N VAL A 410 2.57 -5.26 -12.30
CA VAL A 410 2.61 -6.72 -12.47
C VAL A 410 1.22 -7.34 -12.29
N ILE A 411 0.39 -6.81 -11.38
CA ILE A 411 -1.03 -7.20 -11.25
C ILE A 411 -1.85 -6.72 -12.45
N ARG A 412 -1.65 -5.50 -12.96
CA ARG A 412 -2.30 -4.99 -14.18
C ARG A 412 -1.99 -5.87 -15.40
N MET A 413 -0.75 -6.33 -15.52
CA MET A 413 -0.34 -7.31 -16.54
C MET A 413 -1.03 -8.66 -16.35
N LEU A 414 -1.10 -9.16 -15.11
CA LEU A 414 -1.75 -10.43 -14.76
C LEU A 414 -3.27 -10.40 -15.03
N HIS A 415 -3.96 -9.32 -14.68
CA HIS A 415 -5.38 -9.11 -14.96
C HIS A 415 -5.66 -9.20 -16.47
N ASN A 416 -4.88 -8.51 -17.30
CA ASN A 416 -4.99 -8.62 -18.76
C ASN A 416 -4.57 -10.01 -19.31
N TYR A 417 -3.64 -10.72 -18.66
CA TYR A 417 -3.30 -12.09 -19.06
C TYR A 417 -4.43 -13.09 -18.74
N ILE A 418 -5.07 -12.97 -17.58
CA ILE A 418 -6.19 -13.82 -17.16
C ILE A 418 -7.48 -13.45 -17.91
N GLY A 419 -7.87 -12.18 -17.91
CA GLY A 419 -9.18 -11.66 -18.33
C GLY A 419 -10.11 -11.39 -17.14
N ASP A 420 -10.89 -10.30 -17.18
CA ASP A 420 -11.61 -9.76 -16.00
C ASP A 420 -12.51 -10.76 -15.28
N GLU A 421 -13.34 -11.51 -16.01
CA GLU A 421 -14.29 -12.47 -15.46
C GLU A 421 -13.60 -13.56 -14.61
N GLU A 422 -12.56 -14.18 -15.19
CA GLU A 422 -11.81 -15.25 -14.53
C GLU A 422 -10.89 -14.72 -13.42
N PHE A 423 -10.40 -13.49 -13.55
CA PHE A 423 -9.63 -12.82 -12.50
C PHE A 423 -10.53 -12.55 -11.28
N ARG A 424 -11.69 -11.92 -11.47
CA ARG A 424 -12.64 -11.60 -10.38
C ARG A 424 -13.16 -12.85 -9.69
N LYS A 425 -13.44 -13.92 -10.44
CA LYS A 425 -13.79 -15.26 -9.92
C LYS A 425 -12.68 -15.84 -9.03
N GLY A 426 -11.41 -15.75 -9.45
CA GLY A 426 -10.28 -16.18 -8.63
C GLY A 426 -10.05 -15.31 -7.39
N MET A 427 -10.19 -13.99 -7.50
CA MET A 427 -10.11 -13.06 -6.35
C MET A 427 -11.25 -13.28 -5.37
N ASN A 428 -12.48 -13.56 -5.83
CA ASN A 428 -13.59 -13.94 -4.96
C ASN A 428 -13.30 -15.24 -4.21
N ALA A 429 -12.77 -16.27 -4.89
CA ALA A 429 -12.37 -17.52 -4.27
C ALA A 429 -11.28 -17.33 -3.21
N TYR A 430 -10.25 -16.51 -3.50
CA TYR A 430 -9.20 -16.13 -2.56
C TYR A 430 -9.79 -15.43 -1.31
N LEU A 431 -10.55 -14.35 -1.50
CA LEU A 431 -11.15 -13.59 -0.40
C LEU A 431 -12.08 -14.45 0.46
N LEU A 432 -12.90 -15.33 -0.14
CA LEU A 432 -13.78 -16.22 0.61
C LEU A 432 -13.03 -17.38 1.32
N LYS A 433 -11.91 -17.85 0.78
CA LYS A 433 -11.04 -18.89 1.38
C LYS A 433 -10.26 -18.34 2.58
N PHE A 434 -9.80 -17.09 2.52
CA PHE A 434 -8.88 -16.48 3.49
C PHE A 434 -9.46 -15.37 4.38
N GLN A 435 -10.73 -14.98 4.22
CA GLN A 435 -11.39 -14.01 5.11
C GLN A 435 -11.14 -14.31 6.60
N HIS A 436 -10.72 -13.28 7.34
CA HIS A 436 -10.32 -13.31 8.75
C HIS A 436 -9.09 -14.19 9.07
N LYS A 437 -8.30 -14.54 8.06
CA LYS A 437 -7.04 -15.29 8.17
C LYS A 437 -5.90 -14.52 7.47
N ASN A 438 -4.78 -15.19 7.31
CA ASN A 438 -3.64 -14.74 6.54
C ASN A 438 -3.41 -15.65 5.32
N ALA A 439 -2.62 -15.18 4.36
CA ALA A 439 -2.29 -15.90 3.13
C ALA A 439 -0.85 -15.62 2.67
N SER A 440 -0.30 -16.55 1.89
CA SER A 440 0.97 -16.45 1.16
C SER A 440 0.78 -15.98 -0.29
N THR A 441 1.87 -15.66 -0.99
CA THR A 441 1.83 -15.43 -2.45
C THR A 441 1.30 -16.66 -3.21
N GLU A 442 1.71 -17.86 -2.81
CA GLU A 442 1.27 -19.13 -3.37
C GLU A 442 -0.24 -19.36 -3.25
N ASP A 443 -0.86 -18.93 -2.15
CA ASP A 443 -2.31 -19.07 -1.91
C ASP A 443 -3.15 -18.26 -2.90
N LEU A 444 -2.67 -17.07 -3.28
CA LEU A 444 -3.26 -16.23 -4.32
C LEU A 444 -3.13 -16.90 -5.69
N TRP A 445 -1.93 -17.41 -6.01
CA TRP A 445 -1.69 -18.12 -7.27
C TRP A 445 -2.58 -19.35 -7.41
N GLU A 446 -2.72 -20.18 -6.38
CA GLU A 446 -3.61 -21.36 -6.42
C GLU A 446 -5.05 -20.98 -6.82
N CYS A 447 -5.59 -19.90 -6.24
CA CYS A 447 -6.94 -19.43 -6.53
C CYS A 447 -7.09 -18.89 -7.96
N LEU A 448 -6.08 -18.18 -8.48
CA LEU A 448 -6.08 -17.64 -9.84
C LEU A 448 -5.81 -18.71 -10.91
N GLU A 449 -5.00 -19.73 -10.63
CA GLU A 449 -4.82 -20.91 -11.49
C GLU A 449 -6.13 -21.72 -11.58
N GLN A 450 -6.77 -22.00 -10.44
CA GLN A 450 -8.02 -22.77 -10.39
C GLN A 450 -9.18 -22.09 -11.11
N ALA A 451 -9.27 -20.76 -11.06
CA ALA A 451 -10.25 -20.01 -11.83
C ALA A 451 -9.92 -20.05 -13.34
N SER A 452 -8.72 -19.59 -13.71
CA SER A 452 -8.37 -19.24 -15.09
C SER A 452 -7.90 -20.39 -15.98
N GLY A 453 -7.49 -21.53 -15.39
CA GLY A 453 -6.89 -22.65 -16.12
C GLY A 453 -5.52 -22.35 -16.74
N LYS A 454 -4.86 -21.25 -16.34
CA LYS A 454 -3.55 -20.80 -16.82
C LYS A 454 -2.47 -21.06 -15.77
N PRO A 455 -1.19 -21.22 -16.16
CA PRO A 455 -0.07 -21.50 -15.23
C PRO A 455 0.40 -20.22 -14.51
N ILE A 456 -0.47 -19.61 -13.71
CA ILE A 456 -0.23 -18.33 -13.03
C ILE A 456 0.94 -18.43 -12.05
N ALA A 457 1.10 -19.51 -11.29
CA ALA A 457 2.22 -19.66 -10.36
C ALA A 457 3.56 -19.68 -11.10
N ALA A 458 3.65 -20.43 -12.21
CA ALA A 458 4.86 -20.48 -13.03
C ALA A 458 5.17 -19.11 -13.67
N VAL A 459 4.15 -18.42 -14.20
CA VAL A 459 4.33 -17.10 -14.80
C VAL A 459 4.76 -16.08 -13.75
N MET A 460 4.01 -15.96 -12.66
CA MET A 460 4.14 -14.86 -11.72
C MET A 460 5.31 -15.00 -10.75
N ASN A 461 5.73 -16.23 -10.40
CA ASN A 461 6.99 -16.43 -9.66
C ASN A 461 8.20 -15.84 -10.42
N SER A 462 8.16 -15.80 -11.76
CA SER A 462 9.22 -15.14 -12.55
C SER A 462 9.19 -13.60 -12.43
N TRP A 463 8.09 -13.00 -11.98
CA TRP A 463 7.92 -11.55 -11.81
C TRP A 463 8.08 -11.09 -10.35
N THR A 464 7.64 -11.88 -9.37
CA THR A 464 7.71 -11.52 -7.95
C THR A 464 9.05 -11.90 -7.31
N LYS A 465 9.59 -13.09 -7.61
CA LYS A 465 10.81 -13.65 -6.97
C LYS A 465 12.10 -13.31 -7.73
N GLN A 466 12.04 -12.44 -8.75
CA GLN A 466 13.20 -12.01 -9.54
C GLN A 466 13.32 -10.47 -9.59
N MET A 467 14.54 -9.97 -9.37
CA MET A 467 14.89 -8.54 -9.46
C MET A 467 15.03 -8.08 -10.91
N GLY A 468 14.50 -6.91 -11.25
CA GLY A 468 14.47 -6.39 -12.62
C GLY A 468 13.28 -6.88 -13.45
N PHE A 469 13.29 -6.48 -14.72
CA PHE A 469 12.31 -6.80 -15.75
C PHE A 469 13.00 -7.03 -17.11
N PRO A 470 12.31 -7.64 -18.10
CA PRO A 470 12.89 -7.84 -19.42
C PRO A 470 12.71 -6.62 -20.34
N ILE A 471 13.62 -6.49 -21.29
CA ILE A 471 13.36 -5.79 -22.56
C ILE A 471 13.09 -6.81 -23.65
N ILE A 472 11.98 -6.62 -24.36
CA ILE A 472 11.55 -7.47 -25.47
C ILE A 472 12.10 -6.87 -26.77
N VAL A 473 13.03 -7.56 -27.42
CA VAL A 473 13.59 -7.18 -28.71
C VAL A 473 12.73 -7.82 -29.82
N VAL A 474 12.23 -7.00 -30.75
CA VAL A 474 11.31 -7.43 -31.80
C VAL A 474 11.77 -6.95 -33.17
N ASP A 475 11.80 -7.87 -34.14
CA ASP A 475 12.01 -7.58 -35.56
C ASP A 475 10.94 -8.27 -36.43
N GLN A 476 10.75 -7.79 -37.66
CA GLN A 476 9.66 -8.20 -38.55
C GLN A 476 10.11 -8.55 -39.98
N GLU A 477 9.51 -9.59 -40.55
CA GLU A 477 9.68 -9.99 -41.96
C GLU A 477 8.30 -10.10 -42.63
N GLN A 478 8.13 -9.49 -43.81
CA GLN A 478 6.86 -9.54 -44.57
C GLN A 478 6.83 -10.80 -45.43
N HIS A 479 5.93 -11.74 -45.12
CA HIS A 479 5.73 -12.99 -45.85
C HIS A 479 4.38 -12.96 -46.57
N GLY A 480 4.37 -12.37 -47.76
CA GLY A 480 3.14 -12.23 -48.56
C GLY A 480 2.14 -11.28 -47.90
N SER A 481 0.99 -11.81 -47.47
CA SER A 481 -0.05 -11.09 -46.72
C SER A 481 0.23 -10.98 -45.21
N ASP A 482 1.25 -11.65 -44.70
CA ASP A 482 1.44 -11.85 -43.26
C ASP A 482 2.75 -11.22 -42.78
N ARG A 483 2.84 -10.95 -41.47
CA ARG A 483 4.05 -10.46 -40.82
C ARG A 483 4.58 -11.50 -39.84
N VAL A 484 5.75 -12.05 -40.14
CA VAL A 484 6.49 -12.92 -39.21
C VAL A 484 7.27 -12.01 -38.24
N LEU A 485 7.04 -12.18 -36.94
CA LEU A 485 7.71 -11.46 -35.88
C LEU A 485 8.68 -12.39 -35.16
N LYS A 486 9.94 -11.95 -35.06
CA LYS A 486 10.98 -12.59 -34.24
C LYS A 486 11.07 -11.84 -32.93
N ILE A 487 10.81 -12.53 -31.83
CA ILE A 487 10.66 -11.95 -30.49
C ILE A 487 11.67 -12.61 -29.56
N SER A 488 12.46 -11.83 -28.83
CA SER A 488 13.39 -12.33 -27.82
C SER A 488 13.42 -11.44 -26.58
N GLN A 489 13.79 -11.99 -25.42
CA GLN A 489 13.93 -11.24 -24.17
C GLN A 489 15.40 -11.12 -23.74
N LYS A 490 15.70 -10.05 -22.99
CA LYS A 490 16.99 -9.78 -22.32
C LYS A 490 16.69 -9.07 -21.01
N LYS A 491 17.50 -9.22 -19.95
CA LYS A 491 17.33 -8.40 -18.75
C LYS A 491 17.60 -6.93 -19.09
N PHE A 492 16.70 -6.02 -18.70
CA PHE A 492 16.98 -4.59 -18.75
C PHE A 492 17.72 -4.14 -17.49
N CYS A 493 18.68 -3.24 -17.68
CA CYS A 493 19.39 -2.49 -16.63
C CYS A 493 19.61 -1.06 -17.16
N ALA A 494 19.72 -0.07 -16.27
CA ALA A 494 20.02 1.32 -16.64
C ALA A 494 21.38 1.44 -17.38
N SER A 495 22.35 0.58 -17.02
CA SER A 495 23.63 0.39 -17.73
C SER A 495 23.49 -0.17 -19.17
N GLY A 496 22.28 -0.49 -19.60
CA GLY A 496 21.95 -1.16 -20.86
C GLY A 496 21.64 -2.67 -20.69
N PRO A 497 20.96 -3.29 -21.68
CA PRO A 497 20.48 -4.67 -21.56
C PRO A 497 21.59 -5.72 -21.41
N ARG A 498 21.34 -6.74 -20.59
CA ARG A 498 22.24 -7.86 -20.28
C ARG A 498 21.66 -9.20 -20.73
N ASN A 499 22.55 -10.13 -21.07
CA ASN A 499 22.23 -11.45 -21.62
C ASN A 499 23.39 -12.43 -21.38
N ASP A 500 24.02 -12.33 -20.21
CA ASP A 500 24.96 -13.32 -19.70
C ASP A 500 24.22 -14.54 -19.11
N GLU A 501 24.93 -15.64 -18.88
CA GLU A 501 24.34 -16.92 -18.45
C GLU A 501 23.64 -16.86 -17.08
N ASN A 502 23.90 -15.83 -16.27
CA ASN A 502 23.24 -15.61 -14.97
C ASN A 502 22.01 -14.67 -15.06
N CYS A 503 21.67 -14.13 -16.24
CA CYS A 503 20.47 -13.31 -16.38
C CYS A 503 19.20 -14.16 -16.22
N PRO A 504 18.25 -13.77 -15.35
CA PRO A 504 16.96 -14.41 -15.27
C PRO A 504 16.18 -14.25 -16.59
N ASN A 505 15.28 -15.19 -16.86
CA ASN A 505 14.24 -15.07 -17.88
C ASN A 505 12.89 -14.91 -17.19
N TRP A 506 11.97 -14.23 -17.86
CA TRP A 506 10.59 -14.05 -17.43
C TRP A 506 9.65 -14.82 -18.35
N MET A 507 8.54 -15.31 -17.82
CA MET A 507 7.43 -15.74 -18.67
C MET A 507 6.57 -14.52 -18.99
N VAL A 508 6.59 -14.03 -20.24
CA VAL A 508 6.03 -12.71 -20.59
C VAL A 508 4.71 -12.83 -21.34
N PRO A 509 3.57 -12.36 -20.79
CA PRO A 509 2.30 -12.25 -21.51
C PRO A 509 2.33 -11.11 -22.53
N ILE A 510 2.70 -11.42 -23.77
CA ILE A 510 2.77 -10.46 -24.87
C ILE A 510 1.39 -10.30 -25.52
N SER A 511 0.92 -9.06 -25.63
CA SER A 511 -0.26 -8.68 -26.42
C SER A 511 0.14 -7.84 -27.64
N ILE A 512 -0.62 -7.95 -28.73
CA ILE A 512 -0.33 -7.31 -30.03
C ILE A 512 -1.60 -6.66 -30.60
N CYS A 513 -1.55 -5.37 -30.96
CA CYS A 513 -2.55 -4.70 -31.81
C CYS A 513 -1.93 -4.17 -33.12
N THR A 514 -2.76 -3.69 -34.03
CA THR A 514 -2.35 -3.35 -35.42
C THR A 514 -3.19 -2.18 -35.95
N SER A 515 -2.73 -1.51 -37.02
CA SER A 515 -3.44 -0.34 -37.58
C SER A 515 -4.89 -0.57 -38.04
N GLU A 516 -5.33 -1.82 -38.20
CA GLU A 516 -6.72 -2.18 -38.51
C GLU A 516 -7.67 -1.97 -37.32
N ASP A 517 -7.19 -2.24 -36.11
CA ASP A 517 -7.87 -1.95 -34.86
C ASP A 517 -6.80 -1.67 -33.77
N PRO A 518 -6.49 -0.39 -33.53
CA PRO A 518 -5.56 0.03 -32.49
C PRO A 518 -6.02 -0.31 -31.07
N SER A 519 -7.32 -0.53 -30.85
CA SER A 519 -7.90 -0.71 -29.51
C SER A 519 -8.09 -2.18 -29.13
N CYS A 520 -8.25 -3.08 -30.11
CA CYS A 520 -8.36 -4.52 -29.86
C CYS A 520 -7.02 -5.25 -29.94
N THR A 521 -6.83 -6.25 -29.08
CA THR A 521 -5.68 -7.17 -29.17
C THR A 521 -5.94 -8.23 -30.25
N LYS A 522 -5.24 -8.12 -31.39
CA LYS A 522 -5.30 -9.08 -32.51
C LYS A 522 -4.64 -10.43 -32.18
N MET A 523 -3.67 -10.46 -31.27
CA MET A 523 -3.00 -11.69 -30.81
C MET A 523 -2.47 -11.56 -29.38
N LYS A 524 -2.60 -12.64 -28.59
CA LYS A 524 -1.88 -12.85 -27.31
C LYS A 524 -0.94 -14.04 -27.43
N VAL A 525 0.26 -13.92 -26.86
CA VAL A 525 1.35 -14.91 -26.90
C VAL A 525 1.99 -14.96 -25.51
N LEU A 526 2.26 -16.15 -24.99
CA LEU A 526 3.14 -16.29 -23.82
C LEU A 526 4.55 -16.54 -24.34
N LEU A 527 5.50 -15.64 -24.01
CA LEU A 527 6.92 -15.89 -24.21
C LEU A 527 7.42 -16.69 -23.00
N ASP A 528 7.40 -18.02 -23.12
CA ASP A 528 7.84 -18.99 -22.11
C ASP A 528 9.29 -19.45 -22.30
N GLN A 529 9.93 -19.02 -23.40
CA GLN A 529 11.33 -19.28 -23.77
C GLN A 529 12.10 -17.97 -23.95
N PRO A 530 13.45 -17.99 -24.07
CA PRO A 530 14.24 -16.77 -24.33
C PRO A 530 13.93 -16.11 -25.68
N GLU A 531 13.49 -16.88 -26.67
CA GLU A 531 13.05 -16.40 -27.98
C GLU A 531 11.86 -17.21 -28.54
N THR A 532 11.08 -16.59 -29.42
CA THR A 532 9.99 -17.22 -30.16
C THR A 532 9.77 -16.54 -31.52
N THR A 533 8.99 -17.17 -32.40
CA THR A 533 8.60 -16.61 -33.69
C THR A 533 7.10 -16.80 -33.90
N VAL A 534 6.39 -15.72 -34.22
CA VAL A 534 4.93 -15.73 -34.41
C VAL A 534 4.53 -15.10 -35.73
N ASN A 535 3.49 -15.64 -36.38
CA ASN A 535 2.99 -15.13 -37.67
C ASN A 535 1.68 -14.36 -37.47
N VAL A 536 1.72 -13.04 -37.62
CA VAL A 536 0.52 -12.20 -37.55
C VAL A 536 -0.09 -12.13 -38.96
N THR A 537 -1.22 -12.81 -39.14
CA THR A 537 -1.88 -12.96 -40.44
C THR A 537 -2.63 -11.70 -40.87
N ASN A 538 -2.75 -11.51 -42.19
CA ASN A 538 -3.42 -10.36 -42.80
C ASN A 538 -2.89 -9.03 -42.24
N ILE A 539 -1.66 -8.69 -42.59
CA ILE A 539 -0.99 -7.42 -42.31
C ILE A 539 -0.39 -6.91 -43.61
N ALA A 540 -0.95 -5.83 -44.15
CA ALA A 540 -0.40 -5.16 -45.32
C ALA A 540 1.01 -4.60 -45.03
N PRO A 541 1.90 -4.45 -46.03
CA PRO A 541 3.27 -4.00 -45.81
C PRO A 541 3.38 -2.63 -45.11
N ASP A 542 2.39 -1.76 -45.34
CA ASP A 542 2.20 -0.43 -44.78
C ASP A 542 1.40 -0.39 -43.45
N HIS A 543 0.75 -1.49 -43.06
CA HIS A 543 0.09 -1.61 -41.75
C HIS A 543 1.14 -1.78 -40.64
N TRP A 544 0.98 -1.02 -39.55
CA TRP A 544 1.85 -1.10 -38.38
C TRP A 544 1.38 -2.15 -37.37
N ILE A 545 2.32 -2.60 -36.52
CA ILE A 545 2.09 -3.53 -35.42
C ILE A 545 2.62 -2.90 -34.13
N LYS A 546 1.79 -2.80 -33.09
CA LYS A 546 2.16 -2.34 -31.76
C LYS A 546 2.16 -3.53 -30.80
N ILE A 547 3.33 -3.80 -30.22
CA ILE A 547 3.51 -4.76 -29.12
C ILE A 547 3.20 -4.03 -27.81
N ASN A 548 2.61 -4.75 -26.84
CA ASN A 548 2.12 -4.20 -25.57
C ASN A 548 1.12 -3.03 -25.76
N PRO A 549 -0.03 -3.25 -26.44
CA PRO A 549 -1.10 -2.25 -26.56
C PRO A 549 -1.57 -1.78 -25.17
N GLY A 550 -1.85 -0.48 -25.04
CA GLY A 550 -2.21 0.14 -23.77
C GLY A 550 -1.06 0.26 -22.74
N THR A 551 0.16 -0.14 -23.11
CA THR A 551 1.34 -0.20 -22.23
C THR A 551 1.01 -0.93 -20.92
N VAL A 552 0.50 -2.16 -21.04
CA VAL A 552 -0.10 -2.95 -19.94
C VAL A 552 0.87 -3.93 -19.28
N GLY A 553 1.69 -4.63 -20.07
CA GLY A 553 2.70 -5.56 -19.57
C GLY A 553 3.92 -4.82 -19.03
N PHE A 554 4.49 -5.28 -17.90
CA PHE A 554 5.62 -4.62 -17.23
C PHE A 554 6.97 -4.95 -17.89
N TYR A 555 7.18 -4.44 -19.11
CA TYR A 555 8.40 -4.65 -19.87
C TYR A 555 8.64 -3.55 -20.90
N ARG A 556 9.91 -3.30 -21.20
CA ARG A 556 10.34 -2.35 -22.25
C ARG A 556 10.41 -3.06 -23.61
N ILE A 557 10.32 -2.32 -24.72
CA ILE A 557 10.37 -2.88 -26.08
C ILE A 557 11.45 -2.21 -26.93
N GLN A 558 12.32 -3.04 -27.53
CA GLN A 558 13.26 -2.62 -28.56
C GLN A 558 12.78 -3.10 -29.93
N TYR A 559 12.08 -2.23 -30.65
CA TYR A 559 11.71 -2.39 -32.06
C TYR A 559 12.94 -2.25 -32.97
N SER A 560 12.95 -2.97 -34.10
CA SER A 560 13.87 -2.68 -35.21
C SER A 560 13.50 -1.36 -35.91
N SER A 561 14.46 -0.73 -36.59
CA SER A 561 14.25 0.58 -37.22
C SER A 561 13.07 0.59 -38.21
N ALA A 562 12.87 -0.50 -38.94
CA ALA A 562 11.75 -0.64 -39.88
C ALA A 562 10.38 -0.74 -39.19
N MET A 563 10.32 -1.24 -37.95
CA MET A 563 9.10 -1.20 -37.12
C MET A 563 8.87 0.18 -36.51
N LEU A 564 9.92 0.88 -36.08
CA LEU A 564 9.81 2.27 -35.63
C LEU A 564 9.31 3.19 -36.76
N GLU A 565 9.84 3.02 -37.97
CA GLU A 565 9.42 3.77 -39.16
C GLU A 565 7.96 3.50 -39.54
N SER A 566 7.48 2.24 -39.44
CA SER A 566 6.06 1.94 -39.74
C SER A 566 5.10 2.46 -38.68
N LEU A 567 5.53 2.67 -37.43
CA LEU A 567 4.71 3.32 -36.39
C LEU A 567 4.58 4.84 -36.57
N LEU A 568 5.47 5.51 -37.33
CA LEU A 568 5.46 6.98 -37.47
C LEU A 568 4.15 7.59 -38.02
N PRO A 569 3.44 7.00 -39.01
CA PRO A 569 2.12 7.46 -39.40
C PRO A 569 1.14 7.46 -38.22
N GLY A 570 1.08 6.36 -37.47
CA GLY A 570 0.18 6.20 -36.32
C GLY A 570 0.40 7.21 -35.17
N ILE A 571 1.61 7.75 -35.07
CA ILE A 571 1.94 8.85 -34.14
C ILE A 571 1.45 10.20 -34.70
N ARG A 572 1.55 10.42 -36.02
CA ARG A 572 1.21 11.69 -36.70
C ARG A 572 -0.29 11.87 -36.91
N ASP A 573 -1.01 10.80 -37.25
CA ASP A 573 -2.47 10.80 -37.43
C ASP A 573 -3.25 10.54 -36.13
N LEU A 574 -2.53 10.26 -35.04
CA LEU A 574 -3.03 9.97 -33.69
C LEU A 574 -3.82 8.65 -33.56
N THR A 575 -3.74 7.73 -34.52
CA THR A 575 -4.39 6.40 -34.47
C THR A 575 -3.75 5.46 -33.43
N LEU A 576 -2.47 5.59 -33.11
CA LEU A 576 -1.89 4.96 -31.92
C LEU A 576 -2.40 5.67 -30.66
N LEU A 577 -2.92 4.92 -29.68
CA LEU A 577 -3.54 5.46 -28.47
C LEU A 577 -2.56 6.33 -27.63
N PRO A 578 -3.04 7.31 -26.83
CA PRO A 578 -2.19 8.17 -26.00
C PRO A 578 -1.20 7.39 -25.12
N VAL A 579 -1.68 6.37 -24.41
CA VAL A 579 -0.90 5.42 -23.59
C VAL A 579 0.17 4.66 -24.38
N ASP A 580 -0.08 4.32 -25.64
CA ASP A 580 0.85 3.62 -26.51
C ASP A 580 1.94 4.54 -27.07
N ARG A 581 1.59 5.80 -27.36
CA ARG A 581 2.55 6.84 -27.74
C ARG A 581 3.46 7.20 -26.57
N LEU A 582 2.91 7.31 -25.35
CA LEU A 582 3.66 7.55 -24.12
C LEU A 582 4.61 6.39 -23.78
N GLY A 583 4.15 5.14 -23.88
CA GLY A 583 4.99 3.96 -23.66
C GLY A 583 6.15 3.87 -24.66
N LEU A 584 5.87 4.08 -25.96
CA LEU A 584 6.88 4.11 -27.02
C LEU A 584 7.91 5.25 -26.79
N GLN A 585 7.46 6.43 -26.36
CA GLN A 585 8.36 7.52 -25.98
C GLN A 585 9.27 7.11 -24.82
N ASN A 586 8.71 6.55 -23.75
CA ASN A 586 9.44 6.18 -22.54
C ASN A 586 10.53 5.14 -22.82
N ASP A 587 10.22 4.11 -23.61
CA ASP A 587 11.17 3.09 -24.04
C ASP A 587 12.29 3.66 -24.91
N LEU A 588 11.97 4.53 -25.87
CA LEU A 588 12.98 5.16 -26.72
C LEU A 588 13.92 6.06 -25.91
N PHE A 589 13.43 6.85 -24.96
CA PHE A 589 14.28 7.66 -24.08
C PHE A 589 15.20 6.80 -23.20
N SER A 590 14.69 5.72 -22.61
CA SER A 590 15.49 4.81 -21.78
C SER A 590 16.49 3.96 -22.59
N LEU A 591 16.24 3.72 -23.87
CA LEU A 591 17.22 3.15 -24.82
C LEU A 591 18.30 4.18 -25.26
N LEU A 592 17.93 5.45 -25.42
CA LEU A 592 18.84 6.54 -25.79
C LEU A 592 19.84 6.92 -24.68
N HIS A 593 19.50 6.65 -23.41
CA HIS A 593 20.38 6.86 -22.24
C HIS A 593 21.80 6.33 -22.48
N LYS A 594 21.92 5.13 -23.09
CA LYS A 594 23.19 4.47 -23.45
C LYS A 594 24.08 5.24 -24.43
N GLN A 595 23.54 6.16 -25.23
CA GLN A 595 24.30 6.83 -26.30
C GLN A 595 24.76 8.26 -25.97
N ALA A 596 24.20 8.90 -24.93
CA ALA A 596 24.33 10.35 -24.78
C ALA A 596 24.47 10.90 -23.34
N ASP A 597 24.27 10.10 -22.28
CA ASP A 597 24.37 10.56 -20.87
C ASP A 597 23.50 11.80 -20.55
N MET A 598 22.30 11.85 -21.16
CA MET A 598 21.42 13.03 -21.20
C MET A 598 20.28 12.98 -20.17
N GLN A 599 20.54 12.57 -18.93
CA GLN A 599 19.47 12.44 -17.93
C GLN A 599 18.81 13.79 -17.57
N GLU A 600 19.58 14.88 -17.55
CA GLU A 600 19.00 16.23 -17.34
C GLU A 600 18.23 16.72 -18.58
N GLU A 601 18.74 16.46 -19.79
CA GLU A 601 18.08 16.88 -21.03
C GLU A 601 16.82 16.07 -21.34
N LYS A 602 16.73 14.77 -21.00
CA LYS A 602 15.45 14.01 -20.98
C LYS A 602 14.41 14.79 -20.15
N ASN A 603 14.77 15.06 -18.88
CA ASN A 603 13.90 15.75 -17.93
C ASN A 603 13.56 17.20 -18.31
N ARG A 604 14.36 17.86 -19.16
CA ARG A 604 14.08 19.19 -19.73
C ARG A 604 13.17 19.08 -20.96
N ILE A 605 13.51 18.20 -21.91
CA ILE A 605 12.78 18.00 -23.17
C ILE A 605 11.36 17.49 -22.91
N GLU A 606 11.16 16.52 -22.01
CA GLU A 606 9.83 15.98 -21.69
C GLU A 606 8.90 17.05 -21.11
N ARG A 607 9.40 17.87 -20.15
CA ARG A 607 8.66 19.02 -19.59
C ARG A 607 8.35 20.11 -20.62
N VAL A 608 9.26 20.34 -21.58
CA VAL A 608 9.08 21.34 -22.64
C VAL A 608 8.10 20.86 -23.72
N LEU A 609 8.18 19.61 -24.16
CA LEU A 609 7.28 19.05 -25.18
C LEU A 609 5.83 18.93 -24.67
N GLY A 610 5.62 18.53 -23.40
CA GLY A 610 4.28 18.45 -22.81
C GLY A 610 3.59 19.81 -22.62
N ALA A 611 4.34 20.92 -22.64
CA ALA A 611 3.82 22.27 -22.40
C ALA A 611 3.58 23.10 -23.67
N ILE A 612 3.94 22.60 -24.86
CA ILE A 612 3.96 23.38 -26.11
C ILE A 612 2.82 22.95 -27.05
N PRO A 613 1.80 23.80 -27.30
CA PRO A 613 0.69 23.49 -28.22
C PRO A 613 1.03 23.76 -29.71
N ALA A 614 2.31 23.81 -30.08
CA ALA A 614 2.78 24.20 -31.41
C ALA A 614 3.46 23.02 -32.15
N PRO A 615 2.76 22.33 -33.09
CA PRO A 615 3.29 21.13 -33.73
C PRO A 615 4.60 21.33 -34.49
N ASP A 616 4.77 22.48 -35.16
CA ASP A 616 6.01 22.83 -35.87
C ASP A 616 7.23 22.90 -34.94
N LEU A 617 7.03 23.29 -33.67
CA LEU A 617 8.11 23.42 -32.70
C LEU A 617 8.46 22.05 -32.11
N ILE A 618 7.46 21.22 -31.79
CA ILE A 618 7.65 19.81 -31.43
C ILE A 618 8.44 19.08 -32.53
N GLN A 619 8.01 19.20 -33.79
CA GLN A 619 8.67 18.54 -34.92
C GLN A 619 10.11 19.03 -35.11
N ARG A 620 10.41 20.32 -34.87
CA ARG A 620 11.78 20.86 -34.93
C ARG A 620 12.66 20.35 -33.77
N VAL A 621 12.12 20.26 -32.55
CA VAL A 621 12.85 19.71 -31.39
C VAL A 621 13.15 18.23 -31.59
N LEU A 622 12.18 17.43 -32.06
CA LEU A 622 12.39 16.03 -32.42
C LEU A 622 13.43 15.87 -33.54
N ASN A 623 13.33 16.66 -34.61
CA ASN A 623 14.31 16.63 -35.71
C ASN A 623 15.73 17.01 -35.24
N PHE A 624 15.86 17.89 -34.24
CA PHE A 624 17.14 18.25 -33.65
C PHE A 624 17.68 17.13 -32.75
N ALA A 625 16.87 16.60 -31.84
CA ALA A 625 17.26 15.50 -30.93
C ALA A 625 17.66 14.21 -31.68
N LEU A 626 17.04 13.95 -32.84
CA LEU A 626 17.35 12.81 -33.71
C LEU A 626 18.50 13.10 -34.72
N SER A 627 19.14 14.28 -34.69
CA SER A 627 20.15 14.66 -35.68
C SER A 627 21.55 14.08 -35.39
N VAL A 628 21.83 12.89 -35.93
CA VAL A 628 23.11 12.18 -35.74
C VAL A 628 24.28 12.89 -36.42
N ARG A 629 25.00 13.75 -35.69
CA ARG A 629 26.35 14.18 -36.07
C ARG A 629 27.36 13.07 -35.81
N LYS A 630 27.85 12.43 -36.88
CA LYS A 630 29.02 11.53 -36.81
C LYS A 630 30.29 12.32 -36.44
N TYR A 631 30.68 12.28 -35.16
CA TYR A 631 31.98 12.77 -34.71
C TYR A 631 33.09 11.73 -34.96
N THR A 632 33.68 11.76 -36.17
CA THR A 632 34.95 11.08 -36.43
C THR A 632 36.10 11.92 -35.86
N HIS A 633 36.57 11.57 -34.66
CA HIS A 633 37.75 12.21 -34.07
C HIS A 633 39.03 11.75 -34.76
N THR A 634 39.59 12.62 -35.61
CA THR A 634 41.02 12.62 -35.92
C THR A 634 41.70 13.62 -34.98
N LEU A 635 42.47 13.15 -34.01
CA LEU A 635 43.15 14.00 -33.03
C LEU A 635 44.43 14.62 -33.62
N THR A 636 44.30 15.77 -34.28
CA THR A 636 45.40 16.71 -34.49
C THR A 636 45.40 17.77 -33.39
N VAL A 637 46.35 17.67 -32.47
CA VAL A 637 46.52 18.64 -31.38
C VAL A 637 47.22 19.89 -31.91
N GLU A 638 46.49 20.98 -32.07
CA GLU A 638 47.07 22.33 -32.16
C GLU A 638 46.62 23.17 -30.96
N ASN A 639 47.59 23.73 -30.24
CA ASN A 639 47.33 24.63 -29.12
C ASN A 639 46.78 25.96 -29.61
N ARG A 640 45.60 26.35 -29.13
CA ARG A 640 45.25 27.76 -28.91
C ARG A 640 44.57 27.96 -27.57
N SER A 641 45.24 28.72 -26.72
CA SER A 641 44.56 29.50 -25.69
C SER A 641 43.67 30.56 -26.36
N ASP A 642 42.47 30.78 -25.85
CA ASP A 642 42.13 32.03 -25.15
C ASP A 642 40.65 32.07 -24.70
N CYS A 643 40.44 32.72 -23.55
CA CYS A 643 39.25 33.47 -23.10
C CYS A 643 37.82 33.01 -23.47
N GLY A 644 36.99 32.80 -22.44
CA GLY A 644 35.52 32.79 -22.59
C GLY A 644 34.75 32.39 -21.34
N ILE A 645 34.57 33.31 -20.38
CA ILE A 645 33.61 33.14 -19.28
C ILE A 645 32.23 33.61 -19.76
N PHE A 646 31.23 32.74 -19.70
CA PHE A 646 29.85 33.06 -19.26
C PHE A 646 29.09 31.78 -18.93
#